data_AF-A0A7X6WU81-F1
#
_entry.id   AF-A0A7X6WU81-F1
#
_cell.length_a   1.000
_cell.length_b   1.000
_cell.length_c   1.000
_cell.angle_alpha   90.00
_cell.angle_beta   90.00
_cell.angle_gamma   90.00
#
_symmetry.space_group_name_H-M   'P 1'
#
loop_
_entity.id
_entity.type
_entity.pdbx_description
1 polymer ?
#
loop_
_entity_poly.entity_id
_entity_poly.type
_entity_poly.pdbx_seq_one_letter_code
_entity_poly.pdbx_strand_id
1 'polypeptide(L)'
;MKMINVNRISDMYRNVMWGQRHFKDFEIYNNFEYTSDDHHFEIIAQFNYFFLHYDVTIQGDDDRVKFSCDCDFNKPHSACGHVVATALLYNELRFDKKYETFSSVQFEDYRQEILNRARLDAEASKQLAIYNEQRKNSETLLNIMNQKELLKIDHFLNQSEYTLHFDFELIKHNKNHYASFKDLQFYLKAKVGNDKMYVIKDFEQFFDLISHEEYFKYGQNLGFVHSLNAFDASSQHIIVALQQYFLNVQDTTHNFRTLAFEVEHLDFLYDLFKDPSVVSNVQFKEAAYTSTFQSERINEDEVRIRLLNTDDLYTSAFHLYHLSNNTITRYHFKDVHSFQLVKLLLEHKAIILKNAEMDQIVSLLNKDTTTILDYTREETVTEEIALYIDLNNENIVVHGDVIINDEHENILLSKYQTHLNVQKIIHILSSFETGRTTKHIEMALSNPKTYTFLAEGLDFLQQFATVYAHESLKNINQPSNINLNVGVSINHNLLDLDVSSLNFSKSELVDILKQYRRKQRFFKLKSGEIINLESEGLDELDRFIQNTGIKVDQLKDDTITLPLYQAMHVEHDLEKLSNLNSHLTDDFKIFSADFKQQKVEHMDVSKKYLDVLKPYQVHGVKWLKLLGAYGFNGILADDMGLGKTLQIIALLENSTSDLPSLVVAPASLLFNWDDELKKFDSNLKTLLIHGPKEARLNSISNIEDYDIIITTYDYLRNDFEAYQALQFHYLIIDEAQYIKNQKTQTARSVKTIKSEHRLALTGTPIENTLAELWSIFDFLMPGYLYNYNYFKSHFEIPIVQEQDAYIQDQLKAMVSPFILRRIKQDVLLDLPDKIEKTLSLEFSEDEAKLYYAKLAQGSKQLTSILEAERVDNIMVLQLLNELRQICIDPRLLYDDIETPSSKIKATIEILEPLVSSKQKTLIFSSFTRSLSLLEKELKAEGISYFKLTGANSKEERRQLVDAFQNDDTLVFLISLKAAGVGLNLTAAENVIHFDPWWNVAAENQASDRAYRIGQTKEVQVIKLIMKDSIEEKILAMQAHKKAMADIFIEGSSGSFASMSKEDLKALFEY
;
A
#
# COMPACT_ATOMS: atom_id res chain seq x y z
N MET A 1 14.39 -53.44 5.27
CA MET A 1 13.28 -53.26 4.32
C MET A 1 13.64 -52.13 3.36
N LYS A 2 13.77 -52.45 2.07
CA LYS A 2 13.97 -51.46 1.00
C LYS A 2 12.70 -50.62 0.87
N MET A 3 12.85 -49.32 0.64
CA MET A 3 11.73 -48.40 0.36
C MET A 3 10.89 -48.92 -0.80
N ILE A 4 9.61 -49.15 -0.53
CA ILE A 4 8.61 -49.42 -1.56
C ILE A 4 8.36 -48.11 -2.30
N ASN A 5 8.44 -48.18 -3.63
CA ASN A 5 8.23 -47.09 -4.56
C ASN A 5 6.75 -46.66 -4.52
N VAL A 6 6.49 -45.45 -4.02
CA VAL A 6 5.15 -44.88 -3.77
C VAL A 6 4.29 -44.81 -5.05
N ASN A 7 4.92 -44.84 -6.23
CA ASN A 7 4.22 -44.78 -7.52
C ASN A 7 3.45 -46.06 -7.91
N ARG A 8 3.62 -47.20 -7.19
CA ARG A 8 2.81 -48.41 -7.41
C ARG A 8 1.51 -48.46 -6.60
N ILE A 9 1.36 -47.62 -5.57
CA ILE A 9 0.15 -47.62 -4.71
C ILE A 9 -1.01 -46.88 -5.39
N SER A 10 -0.71 -45.95 -6.30
CA SER A 10 -1.71 -45.22 -7.08
C SER A 10 -2.53 -46.12 -8.02
N ASP A 11 -1.95 -47.20 -8.54
CA ASP A 11 -2.62 -48.06 -9.52
C ASP A 11 -3.50 -49.16 -8.90
N MET A 12 -3.36 -49.45 -7.59
CA MET A 12 -4.18 -50.44 -6.89
C MET A 12 -5.58 -49.92 -6.49
N TYR A 13 -5.82 -48.61 -6.54
CA TYR A 13 -7.13 -48.03 -6.21
C TYR A 13 -8.24 -48.34 -7.23
N ARG A 14 -7.92 -49.03 -8.34
CA ARG A 14 -8.89 -49.27 -9.43
C ARG A 14 -9.70 -50.57 -9.34
N ASN A 15 -9.39 -51.50 -8.44
CA ASN A 15 -10.08 -52.81 -8.37
C ASN A 15 -10.62 -53.14 -6.96
N VAL A 16 -11.40 -52.25 -6.34
CA VAL A 16 -12.12 -52.54 -5.09
C VAL A 16 -13.63 -52.50 -5.36
N MET A 17 -14.28 -53.66 -5.33
CA MET A 17 -15.74 -53.79 -5.33
C MET A 17 -16.27 -53.54 -3.92
N TRP A 18 -17.19 -52.59 -3.78
CA TRP A 18 -17.69 -52.12 -2.48
C TRP A 18 -18.65 -53.14 -1.84
N GLY A 19 -18.27 -53.69 -0.68
CA GLY A 19 -19.10 -54.56 0.17
C GLY A 19 -19.99 -53.78 1.15
N GLN A 20 -21.15 -54.34 1.49
CA GLN A 20 -22.22 -53.70 2.27
C GLN A 20 -21.81 -53.35 3.72
N ARG A 21 -22.18 -52.14 4.17
CA ARG A 21 -22.07 -51.70 5.57
C ARG A 21 -23.25 -52.21 6.40
N HIS A 22 -22.97 -52.91 7.49
CA HIS A 22 -23.93 -53.16 8.56
C HIS A 22 -23.47 -52.45 9.83
N PHE A 23 -24.34 -51.62 10.40
CA PHE A 23 -24.14 -51.00 11.71
C PHE A 23 -24.85 -51.83 12.78
N LYS A 24 -24.09 -52.42 13.70
CA LYS A 24 -24.60 -52.92 14.97
C LYS A 24 -23.52 -52.78 16.05
N ASP A 25 -23.91 -52.22 17.19
CA ASP A 25 -23.15 -52.17 18.44
C ASP A 25 -21.79 -51.43 18.41
N PHE A 26 -21.73 -50.26 17.76
CA PHE A 26 -20.60 -49.30 17.80
C PHE A 26 -19.23 -49.82 17.33
N GLU A 27 -19.19 -50.94 16.63
CA GLU A 27 -18.02 -51.43 15.91
C GLU A 27 -18.24 -51.28 14.40
N ILE A 28 -17.23 -50.76 13.69
CA ILE A 28 -17.29 -50.65 12.23
C ILE A 28 -16.56 -51.87 11.65
N TYR A 29 -17.34 -52.71 10.95
CA TYR A 29 -16.82 -53.87 10.22
C TYR A 29 -16.65 -53.47 8.75
N ASN A 30 -15.41 -53.52 8.28
CA ASN A 30 -15.12 -53.38 6.86
C ASN A 30 -14.54 -54.71 6.37
N ASN A 31 -15.33 -55.41 5.55
CA ASN A 31 -14.90 -56.64 4.92
C ASN A 31 -14.34 -56.33 3.54
N PHE A 32 -13.10 -56.75 3.30
CA PHE A 32 -12.42 -56.59 2.03
C PHE A 32 -12.05 -57.96 1.49
N GLU A 33 -12.61 -58.30 0.33
CA GLU A 33 -12.21 -59.49 -0.41
C GLU A 33 -11.16 -59.10 -1.44
N TYR A 34 -10.03 -59.79 -1.39
CA TYR A 34 -8.98 -59.65 -2.38
C TYR A 34 -8.78 -60.99 -3.11
N THR A 35 -8.88 -60.94 -4.43
CA THR A 35 -8.72 -62.11 -5.28
C THR A 35 -7.59 -61.85 -6.28
N SER A 36 -6.59 -62.72 -6.24
CA SER A 36 -5.52 -62.81 -7.24
C SER A 36 -5.68 -64.14 -7.97
N ASP A 37 -5.19 -64.26 -9.21
CA ASP A 37 -5.55 -65.31 -10.19
C ASP A 37 -5.46 -66.78 -9.73
N ASP A 38 -4.89 -67.11 -8.56
CA ASP A 38 -4.87 -68.47 -8.01
C ASP A 38 -5.28 -68.61 -6.52
N HIS A 39 -5.60 -67.54 -5.78
CA HIS A 39 -5.91 -67.61 -4.33
C HIS A 39 -6.94 -66.55 -3.90
N HIS A 40 -7.82 -66.92 -2.94
CA HIS A 40 -8.82 -66.02 -2.37
C HIS A 40 -8.47 -65.69 -0.91
N PHE A 41 -8.48 -64.40 -0.57
CA PHE A 41 -8.22 -63.94 0.79
C PHE A 41 -9.35 -63.04 1.25
N GLU A 42 -9.87 -63.35 2.44
CA GLU A 42 -10.84 -62.51 3.13
C GLU A 42 -10.10 -61.72 4.22
N ILE A 43 -10.13 -60.39 4.10
CA ILE A 43 -9.52 -59.48 5.07
C ILE A 43 -10.65 -58.80 5.83
N ILE A 44 -10.76 -59.15 7.11
CA ILE A 44 -11.76 -58.61 8.03
C ILE A 44 -11.06 -57.56 8.89
N ALA A 45 -11.35 -56.29 8.62
CA ALA A 45 -10.86 -55.16 9.42
C ALA A 45 -11.96 -54.71 10.37
N GLN A 46 -11.69 -54.81 11.67
CA GLN A 46 -12.60 -54.40 12.73
C GLN A 46 -12.03 -53.16 13.41
N PHE A 47 -12.81 -52.09 13.41
CA PHE A 47 -12.43 -50.84 14.06
C PHE A 47 -13.22 -50.65 15.34
N ASN A 48 -12.49 -50.53 16.45
CA ASN A 48 -13.08 -50.23 17.75
C ASN A 48 -12.91 -48.73 18.07
N TYR A 49 -14.04 -48.03 18.10
CA TYR A 49 -14.09 -46.57 18.21
C TYR A 49 -13.54 -46.03 19.54
N PHE A 50 -13.52 -46.84 20.61
CA PHE A 50 -13.11 -46.38 21.94
C PHE A 50 -11.62 -46.47 22.21
N PHE A 51 -10.89 -47.33 21.50
CA PHE A 51 -9.47 -47.58 21.75
C PHE A 51 -8.55 -47.11 20.61
N LEU A 52 -9.10 -46.52 19.54
CA LEU A 52 -8.36 -46.11 18.34
C LEU A 52 -7.48 -47.23 17.75
N HIS A 53 -7.93 -48.47 17.90
CA HIS A 53 -7.18 -49.67 17.54
C HIS A 53 -7.84 -50.37 16.35
N TYR A 54 -7.04 -50.79 15.37
CA TYR A 54 -7.50 -51.59 14.24
C TYR A 54 -7.03 -53.04 14.42
N ASP A 55 -7.98 -53.95 14.59
CA ASP A 55 -7.71 -55.39 14.51
C ASP A 55 -7.97 -55.86 13.09
N VAL A 56 -6.93 -56.37 12.43
CA VAL A 56 -7.02 -56.89 11.08
C VAL A 56 -6.79 -58.40 11.13
N THR A 57 -7.82 -59.13 10.72
CA THR A 57 -7.74 -60.58 10.53
C THR A 57 -7.62 -60.85 9.04
N ILE A 58 -6.57 -61.57 8.65
CA ILE A 58 -6.41 -62.08 7.29
C ILE A 58 -6.68 -63.59 7.34
N GLN A 59 -7.64 -64.05 6.53
CA GLN A 59 -8.00 -65.45 6.41
C GLN A 59 -7.75 -65.91 4.97
N GLY A 60 -6.81 -66.82 4.80
CA GLY A 60 -6.60 -67.54 3.54
C GLY A 60 -7.17 -68.96 3.62
N ASP A 61 -7.14 -69.69 2.50
CA ASP A 61 -7.81 -71.00 2.35
C ASP A 61 -7.50 -72.04 3.44
N ASP A 62 -6.36 -71.94 4.14
CA ASP A 62 -5.98 -72.91 5.20
C ASP A 62 -5.37 -72.29 6.48
N ASP A 63 -5.28 -70.95 6.64
CA ASP A 63 -4.73 -70.34 7.87
C ASP A 63 -5.31 -68.95 8.17
N ARG A 64 -5.43 -68.63 9.47
CA ARG A 64 -5.92 -67.35 9.99
C ARG A 64 -4.84 -66.64 10.81
N VAL A 65 -4.49 -65.41 10.42
CA VAL A 65 -3.50 -64.60 11.14
C VAL A 65 -4.11 -63.26 11.55
N LYS A 66 -3.84 -62.84 12.80
CA LYS A 66 -4.31 -61.58 13.39
C LYS A 66 -3.15 -60.64 13.66
N PHE A 67 -3.31 -59.38 13.27
CA PHE A 67 -2.37 -58.32 13.56
C PHE A 67 -3.10 -57.04 13.98
N SER A 68 -2.43 -56.25 14.82
CA SER A 68 -2.86 -54.92 15.21
C SER A 68 -1.78 -53.89 14.94
N CYS A 69 -2.17 -52.68 14.56
CA CYS A 69 -1.25 -51.58 14.24
C CYS A 69 -1.76 -50.25 14.77
N ASP A 70 -0.87 -49.54 15.46
CA ASP A 70 -1.22 -48.38 16.31
C ASP A 70 -0.60 -47.09 15.76
N CYS A 71 -0.31 -47.02 14.45
CA CYS A 71 0.42 -45.90 13.87
C CYS A 71 -0.48 -44.70 13.50
N ASP A 72 0.06 -43.48 13.63
CA ASP A 72 -0.67 -42.21 13.51
C ASP A 72 -1.19 -41.86 12.09
N PHE A 73 -0.77 -42.59 11.05
CA PHE A 73 -1.21 -42.39 9.66
C PHE A 73 -2.53 -43.10 9.29
N ASN A 74 -3.29 -43.59 10.27
CA ASN A 74 -4.53 -44.34 10.06
C ASN A 74 -5.72 -43.39 9.85
N LYS A 75 -6.27 -43.32 8.63
CA LYS A 75 -7.52 -42.59 8.34
C LYS A 75 -8.72 -43.55 8.44
N PRO A 76 -9.92 -43.09 8.89
CA PRO A 76 -11.10 -43.94 9.14
C PRO A 76 -11.62 -44.78 7.96
N HIS A 77 -11.12 -44.53 6.75
CA HIS A 77 -11.59 -45.10 5.49
C HIS A 77 -10.47 -45.70 4.62
N SER A 78 -9.27 -45.91 5.16
CA SER A 78 -8.16 -46.57 4.43
C SER A 78 -7.35 -47.46 5.35
N ALA A 79 -6.97 -48.65 4.88
CA ALA A 79 -6.01 -49.49 5.62
C ALA A 79 -4.65 -48.77 5.72
N CYS A 80 -4.05 -48.76 6.90
CA CYS A 80 -2.70 -48.24 7.11
C CYS A 80 -1.69 -48.95 6.17
N GLY A 81 -0.73 -48.18 5.62
CA GLY A 81 0.27 -48.70 4.69
C GLY A 81 1.11 -49.86 5.26
N HIS A 82 1.24 -49.95 6.59
CA HIS A 82 1.90 -51.08 7.25
C HIS A 82 1.06 -52.37 7.18
N VAL A 83 -0.26 -52.31 7.30
CA VAL A 83 -1.16 -53.47 7.16
C VAL A 83 -1.10 -54.04 5.75
N VAL A 84 -1.11 -53.16 4.73
CA VAL A 84 -0.95 -53.53 3.32
C VAL A 84 0.45 -54.10 3.07
N ALA A 85 1.50 -53.50 3.64
CA ALA A 85 2.87 -54.00 3.54
C ALA A 85 3.04 -55.38 4.22
N THR A 86 2.37 -55.66 5.34
CA THR A 86 2.42 -56.96 6.02
C THR A 86 1.62 -58.04 5.29
N ALA A 87 0.47 -57.71 4.68
CA ALA A 87 -0.28 -58.63 3.81
C ALA A 87 0.53 -59.00 2.55
N LEU A 88 1.24 -58.04 1.95
CA LEU A 88 2.16 -58.26 0.85
C LEU A 88 3.38 -59.11 1.28
N LEU A 89 3.92 -58.85 2.47
CA LEU A 89 5.02 -59.66 3.04
C LEU A 89 4.57 -61.10 3.34
N TYR A 90 3.35 -61.30 3.84
CA TYR A 90 2.78 -62.63 4.11
C TYR A 90 2.55 -63.43 2.81
N ASN A 91 2.17 -62.74 1.72
CA ASN A 91 2.07 -63.32 0.38
C ASN A 91 3.45 -63.70 -0.20
N GLU A 92 4.48 -62.90 0.06
CA GLU A 92 5.88 -63.21 -0.31
C GLU A 92 6.50 -64.34 0.55
N LEU A 93 6.04 -64.51 1.80
CA LEU A 93 6.55 -65.51 2.75
C LEU A 93 6.01 -66.94 2.53
N ARG A 94 5.04 -67.16 1.62
CA ARG A 94 4.58 -68.51 1.22
C ARG A 94 5.38 -69.13 0.06
N PHE A 95 6.42 -68.47 -0.45
CA PHE A 95 7.36 -69.08 -1.40
C PHE A 95 8.66 -69.47 -0.70
N ASP A 96 8.64 -70.61 -0.02
CA ASP A 96 9.87 -71.23 0.44
C ASP A 96 10.29 -72.34 -0.54
N LYS A 97 11.42 -72.15 -1.24
CA LYS A 97 12.32 -73.26 -1.59
C LYS A 97 13.68 -72.81 -2.17
N LYS A 98 14.70 -73.17 -1.38
CA LYS A 98 16.00 -73.79 -1.75
C LYS A 98 17.19 -72.90 -2.12
N TYR A 99 18.05 -72.75 -1.12
CA TYR A 99 19.45 -73.19 -1.05
C TYR A 99 20.37 -73.20 -2.30
N GLU A 100 21.53 -72.59 -2.05
CA GLU A 100 22.91 -73.06 -2.31
C GLU A 100 23.73 -72.51 -3.50
N THR A 101 24.77 -71.75 -3.09
CA THR A 101 26.17 -71.76 -3.55
C THR A 101 26.49 -71.28 -4.97
N PHE A 102 27.48 -70.39 -5.10
CA PHE A 102 28.79 -70.80 -5.61
C PHE A 102 29.88 -69.75 -5.36
N SER A 103 31.08 -70.28 -5.18
CA SER A 103 32.36 -69.63 -4.98
C SER A 103 32.98 -69.08 -6.29
N SER A 104 33.96 -68.18 -6.08
CA SER A 104 35.19 -67.97 -6.85
C SER A 104 35.14 -67.58 -8.35
N VAL A 105 35.41 -66.29 -8.58
CA VAL A 105 36.39 -65.69 -9.55
C VAL A 105 36.28 -66.02 -11.04
N GLN A 106 36.05 -64.96 -11.84
CA GLN A 106 36.66 -64.59 -13.13
C GLN A 106 36.00 -63.24 -13.55
N PHE A 107 36.56 -62.02 -13.46
CA PHE A 107 37.86 -61.50 -13.94
C PHE A 107 38.17 -62.13 -15.31
N GLU A 108 37.73 -61.57 -16.44
CA GLU A 108 38.34 -60.39 -17.07
C GLU A 108 37.37 -59.58 -17.99
N ASP A 109 36.16 -60.08 -18.30
CA ASP A 109 35.27 -59.47 -19.33
C ASP A 109 34.37 -58.34 -18.82
N TYR A 110 34.23 -58.18 -17.50
CA TYR A 110 33.46 -57.08 -16.88
C TYR A 110 34.21 -55.73 -16.92
N ARG A 111 35.50 -55.74 -17.22
CA ARG A 111 36.38 -54.56 -17.12
C ARG A 111 36.31 -53.63 -18.34
N GLN A 112 35.95 -54.15 -19.52
CA GLN A 112 35.76 -53.34 -20.72
C GLN A 112 34.37 -52.69 -20.79
N GLU A 113 33.35 -53.31 -20.18
CA GLU A 113 32.02 -52.72 -20.09
C GLU A 113 31.94 -51.55 -19.08
N ILE A 114 32.76 -51.61 -18.00
CA ILE A 114 32.90 -50.51 -17.04
C ILE A 114 33.62 -49.29 -17.63
N LEU A 115 34.61 -49.47 -18.51
CA LEU A 115 35.37 -48.34 -19.09
C LEU A 115 34.54 -47.50 -20.06
N ASN A 116 33.61 -48.11 -20.80
CA ASN A 116 32.67 -47.37 -21.65
C ASN A 116 31.55 -46.68 -20.84
N ARG A 117 31.09 -47.27 -19.73
CA ARG A 117 30.18 -46.60 -18.79
C ARG A 117 30.85 -45.44 -18.05
N ALA A 118 32.11 -45.58 -17.64
CA ALA A 118 32.87 -44.52 -16.97
C ALA A 118 33.09 -43.27 -17.84
N ARG A 119 33.12 -43.41 -19.17
CA ARG A 119 33.27 -42.27 -20.09
C ARG A 119 31.96 -41.51 -20.29
N LEU A 120 30.82 -42.21 -20.29
CA LEU A 120 29.48 -41.61 -20.29
C LEU A 120 29.11 -41.00 -18.93
N ASP A 121 29.55 -41.62 -17.82
CA ASP A 121 29.38 -41.10 -16.46
C ASP A 121 30.26 -39.87 -16.20
N ALA A 122 31.40 -39.71 -16.89
CA ALA A 122 32.26 -38.53 -16.77
C ALA A 122 31.65 -37.29 -17.46
N GLU A 123 30.94 -37.46 -18.58
CA GLU A 123 30.19 -36.36 -19.23
C GLU A 123 28.93 -35.98 -18.44
N ALA A 124 28.22 -36.97 -17.87
CA ALA A 124 27.13 -36.73 -16.94
C ALA A 124 27.61 -36.03 -15.65
N SER A 125 28.80 -36.39 -15.13
CA SER A 125 29.41 -35.75 -13.96
C SER A 125 29.89 -34.32 -14.24
N LYS A 126 30.25 -33.99 -15.49
CA LYS A 126 30.63 -32.61 -15.88
C LYS A 126 29.41 -31.70 -15.99
N GLN A 127 28.29 -32.21 -16.49
CA GLN A 127 26.98 -31.54 -16.46
C GLN A 127 26.45 -31.39 -15.03
N LEU A 128 26.64 -32.42 -14.18
CA LEU A 128 26.30 -32.39 -12.77
C LEU A 128 27.19 -31.42 -11.97
N ALA A 129 28.46 -31.25 -12.36
CA ALA A 129 29.38 -30.27 -11.75
C ALA A 129 28.99 -28.83 -12.07
N ILE A 130 28.56 -28.53 -13.31
CA ILE A 130 28.02 -27.21 -13.69
C ILE A 130 26.70 -26.92 -12.96
N TYR A 131 25.84 -27.93 -12.81
CA TYR A 131 24.61 -27.85 -12.01
C TYR A 131 24.90 -27.67 -10.51
N ASN A 132 25.94 -28.31 -9.99
CA ASN A 132 26.37 -28.19 -8.58
C ASN A 132 27.16 -26.90 -8.30
N GLU A 133 27.79 -26.28 -9.30
CA GLU A 133 28.45 -24.98 -9.19
C GLU A 133 27.40 -23.84 -9.23
N GLN A 134 26.35 -23.99 -10.06
CA GLN A 134 25.13 -23.17 -9.96
C GLN A 134 24.42 -23.32 -8.60
N ARG A 135 24.52 -24.51 -7.98
CA ARG A 135 24.02 -24.78 -6.63
C ARG A 135 24.91 -24.20 -5.52
N LYS A 136 26.19 -23.91 -5.79
CA LYS A 136 27.09 -23.19 -4.86
C LYS A 136 26.78 -21.69 -4.80
N ASN A 137 26.28 -21.07 -5.87
CA ASN A 137 25.65 -19.74 -5.82
C ASN A 137 24.29 -19.74 -5.09
N SER A 138 23.75 -20.92 -4.77
CA SER A 138 22.58 -21.05 -3.87
C SER A 138 22.98 -21.18 -2.39
N GLU A 139 24.28 -21.13 -2.04
CA GLU A 139 24.73 -21.10 -0.64
C GLU A 139 24.45 -19.76 0.05
N THR A 140 24.12 -18.69 -0.69
CA THR A 140 23.56 -17.44 -0.11
C THR A 140 22.10 -17.62 0.30
N LEU A 141 21.32 -18.38 -0.49
CA LEU A 141 19.96 -18.80 -0.13
C LEU A 141 19.97 -19.83 1.01
N LEU A 142 20.97 -20.72 1.05
CA LEU A 142 21.16 -21.66 2.15
C LEU A 142 21.68 -20.96 3.42
N ASN A 143 22.43 -19.86 3.33
CA ASN A 143 22.83 -19.05 4.49
C ASN A 143 21.69 -18.13 5.00
N ILE A 144 20.79 -17.68 4.13
CA ILE A 144 19.53 -17.01 4.52
C ILE A 144 18.54 -18.02 5.12
N MET A 145 18.44 -19.23 4.56
CA MET A 145 17.65 -20.34 5.14
C MET A 145 18.28 -20.82 6.45
N ASN A 146 19.61 -20.87 6.57
CA ASN A 146 20.32 -21.23 7.79
C ASN A 146 20.28 -20.12 8.84
N GLN A 147 20.09 -18.84 8.50
CA GLN A 147 19.78 -17.80 9.50
C GLN A 147 18.35 -17.92 10.03
N LYS A 148 17.38 -18.31 9.19
CA LYS A 148 16.02 -18.68 9.66
C LYS A 148 16.04 -19.94 10.52
N GLU A 149 16.84 -20.95 10.17
CA GLU A 149 17.02 -22.16 10.98
C GLU A 149 17.83 -21.90 12.25
N LEU A 150 18.86 -21.04 12.23
CA LEU A 150 19.63 -20.66 13.42
C LEU A 150 18.79 -19.79 14.37
N LEU A 151 17.90 -18.92 13.87
CA LEU A 151 16.91 -18.22 14.69
C LEU A 151 15.84 -19.19 15.22
N LYS A 152 15.41 -20.19 14.44
CA LYS A 152 14.53 -21.27 14.91
C LYS A 152 15.22 -22.12 15.98
N ILE A 153 16.52 -22.40 15.86
CA ILE A 153 17.31 -23.19 16.81
C ILE A 153 17.65 -22.37 18.06
N ASP A 154 18.07 -21.11 17.97
CA ASP A 154 18.29 -20.23 19.13
C ASP A 154 16.98 -19.95 19.88
N HIS A 155 15.84 -19.90 19.19
CA HIS A 155 14.53 -19.73 19.82
C HIS A 155 13.97 -21.04 20.39
N PHE A 156 14.22 -22.18 19.73
CA PHE A 156 13.90 -23.53 20.23
C PHE A 156 14.76 -23.91 21.46
N LEU A 157 16.02 -23.52 21.48
CA LEU A 157 16.90 -23.69 22.65
C LEU A 157 16.47 -22.79 23.82
N ASN A 158 15.80 -21.66 23.55
CA ASN A 158 15.20 -20.76 24.54
C ASN A 158 13.72 -21.08 24.87
N GLN A 159 13.10 -22.12 24.28
CA GLN A 159 11.71 -22.51 24.56
C GLN A 159 11.50 -23.18 25.93
N SER A 160 12.52 -23.22 26.79
CA SER A 160 12.45 -23.89 28.08
C SER A 160 11.87 -23.05 29.23
N GLU A 161 11.25 -21.89 28.99
CA GLU A 161 10.64 -21.12 30.09
C GLU A 161 9.21 -20.59 29.88
N TYR A 162 8.58 -20.66 28.70
CA TYR A 162 7.26 -20.03 28.52
C TYR A 162 6.32 -20.86 27.65
N THR A 163 5.32 -21.49 28.29
CA THR A 163 4.12 -22.01 27.61
C THR A 163 3.20 -20.83 27.30
N LEU A 164 2.89 -20.57 26.02
CA LEU A 164 2.00 -19.46 25.66
C LEU A 164 0.54 -19.86 25.88
N HIS A 165 -0.21 -18.98 26.54
CA HIS A 165 -1.63 -19.14 26.75
C HIS A 165 -2.42 -18.39 25.68
N PHE A 166 -3.52 -19.00 25.26
CA PHE A 166 -4.43 -18.45 24.28
C PHE A 166 -5.78 -18.19 24.93
N ASP A 167 -6.07 -16.91 25.18
CA ASP A 167 -7.28 -16.49 25.90
C ASP A 167 -8.34 -15.98 24.94
N PHE A 168 -9.59 -16.25 25.31
CA PHE A 168 -10.75 -16.02 24.48
C PHE A 168 -11.76 -15.13 25.20
N GLU A 169 -12.23 -14.13 24.47
CA GLU A 169 -13.32 -13.27 24.91
C GLU A 169 -14.49 -13.46 23.95
N LEU A 170 -15.52 -14.17 24.41
CA LEU A 170 -16.77 -14.33 23.66
C LEU A 170 -17.67 -13.11 23.91
N ILE A 171 -18.03 -12.42 22.83
CA ILE A 171 -18.87 -11.22 22.87
C ILE A 171 -20.20 -11.55 22.22
N LYS A 172 -21.26 -11.54 23.03
CA LYS A 172 -22.65 -11.63 22.54
C LYS A 172 -23.03 -10.31 21.89
N HIS A 173 -23.46 -10.34 20.63
CA HIS A 173 -23.96 -9.16 19.94
C HIS A 173 -25.37 -9.43 19.43
N ASN A 174 -26.36 -8.76 20.04
CA ASN A 174 -27.72 -8.73 19.49
C ASN A 174 -27.76 -7.66 18.42
N LYS A 175 -27.91 -8.05 17.16
CA LYS A 175 -27.97 -7.08 16.05
C LYS A 175 -29.20 -6.16 16.13
N ASN A 176 -30.26 -6.53 16.86
CA ASN A 176 -31.44 -5.69 17.12
C ASN A 176 -32.17 -6.13 18.41
N HIS A 177 -32.78 -5.20 19.14
CA HIS A 177 -33.58 -5.51 20.36
C HIS A 177 -34.99 -6.07 20.05
N TYR A 178 -35.37 -6.19 18.77
CA TYR A 178 -36.70 -6.64 18.32
C TYR A 178 -36.70 -7.79 17.32
N ALA A 179 -35.54 -8.43 17.11
CA ALA A 179 -35.37 -9.34 15.99
C ALA A 179 -35.60 -10.81 16.37
N SER A 180 -35.94 -11.60 15.36
CA SER A 180 -36.40 -12.97 15.46
C SER A 180 -35.32 -13.91 16.03
N PHE A 181 -35.70 -15.17 16.31
CA PHE A 181 -34.78 -16.24 16.75
C PHE A 181 -33.50 -16.41 15.89
N LYS A 182 -33.40 -15.77 14.72
CA LYS A 182 -32.30 -15.87 13.75
C LYS A 182 -31.21 -14.78 13.86
N ASP A 183 -31.37 -13.76 14.72
CA ASP A 183 -30.53 -12.54 14.67
C ASP A 183 -29.42 -12.43 15.74
N LEU A 184 -29.14 -13.54 16.45
CA LEU A 184 -28.09 -13.60 17.48
C LEU A 184 -26.75 -14.06 16.88
N GLN A 185 -25.72 -13.20 17.00
CA GLN A 185 -24.34 -13.53 16.60
C GLN A 185 -23.38 -13.46 17.80
N PHE A 186 -22.43 -14.39 17.84
CA PHE A 186 -21.34 -14.41 18.80
C PHE A 186 -20.03 -14.05 18.10
N TYR A 187 -19.26 -13.13 18.68
CA TYR A 187 -17.94 -12.77 18.18
C TYR A 187 -16.87 -13.25 19.13
N LEU A 188 -15.89 -13.98 18.63
CA LEU A 188 -14.73 -14.43 19.38
C LEU A 188 -13.55 -13.49 19.12
N LYS A 189 -13.00 -12.94 20.20
CA LYS A 189 -11.71 -12.23 20.19
C LYS A 189 -10.66 -13.11 20.88
N ALA A 190 -9.49 -13.21 20.27
CA ALA A 190 -8.38 -13.98 20.83
C ALA A 190 -7.20 -13.09 21.24
N LYS A 191 -6.50 -13.51 22.29
CA LYS A 191 -5.24 -12.92 22.73
C LYS A 191 -4.20 -14.01 22.97
N VAL A 192 -2.94 -13.72 22.68
CA VAL A 192 -1.81 -14.63 22.90
C VAL A 192 -0.75 -13.99 23.79
N GLY A 193 -0.21 -14.75 24.74
CA GLY A 193 0.87 -14.30 25.63
C GLY A 193 1.07 -15.21 26.83
N ASN A 194 2.06 -14.90 27.68
CA ASN A 194 2.25 -15.57 28.96
C ASN A 194 1.97 -14.60 30.12
N ASP A 195 2.85 -13.61 30.37
CA ASP A 195 2.62 -12.56 31.38
C ASP A 195 1.79 -11.37 30.87
N LYS A 196 1.90 -11.08 29.56
CA LYS A 196 1.23 -9.95 28.91
C LYS A 196 0.54 -10.44 27.64
N MET A 197 -0.77 -10.24 27.60
CA MET A 197 -1.62 -10.72 26.51
C MET A 197 -1.67 -9.70 25.35
N TYR A 198 -1.49 -10.20 24.12
CA TYR A 198 -1.53 -9.40 22.89
C TYR A 198 -2.73 -9.80 22.05
N VAL A 199 -3.50 -8.82 21.60
CA VAL A 199 -4.71 -9.04 20.78
C VAL A 199 -4.32 -9.50 19.37
N ILE A 200 -4.93 -10.59 18.92
CA ILE A 200 -4.86 -11.01 17.53
C ILE A 200 -5.72 -10.08 16.69
N LYS A 201 -5.08 -9.43 15.72
CA LYS A 201 -5.72 -8.43 14.86
C LYS A 201 -6.30 -9.05 13.59
N ASP A 202 -5.78 -10.21 13.22
CA ASP A 202 -6.11 -10.92 12.00
C ASP A 202 -6.07 -12.44 12.26
N PHE A 203 -7.24 -13.08 12.28
CA PHE A 203 -7.35 -14.53 12.45
C PHE A 203 -6.90 -15.33 11.23
N GLU A 204 -7.07 -14.77 10.01
CA GLU A 204 -6.63 -15.42 8.77
C GLU A 204 -5.10 -15.51 8.76
N GLN A 205 -4.43 -14.37 9.00
CA GLN A 205 -2.98 -14.34 9.16
C GLN A 205 -2.52 -15.26 10.30
N PHE A 206 -3.23 -15.29 11.43
CA PHE A 206 -2.86 -16.14 12.56
C PHE A 206 -2.89 -17.64 12.22
N PHE A 207 -3.95 -18.13 11.56
CA PHE A 207 -4.04 -19.54 11.16
C PHE A 207 -3.07 -19.88 10.04
N ASP A 208 -2.82 -18.95 9.11
CA ASP A 208 -1.84 -19.14 8.05
C ASP A 208 -0.41 -19.28 8.60
N LEU A 209 -0.06 -18.44 9.58
CA LEU A 209 1.21 -18.54 10.33
C LEU A 209 1.32 -19.87 11.09
N ILE A 210 0.21 -20.42 11.60
CA ILE A 210 0.18 -21.73 12.27
C ILE A 210 0.34 -22.88 11.28
N SER A 211 -0.34 -22.81 10.13
CA SER A 211 -0.23 -23.82 9.07
C SER A 211 1.17 -23.92 8.49
N HIS A 212 1.89 -22.80 8.42
CA HIS A 212 3.23 -22.71 7.82
C HIS A 212 4.37 -22.68 8.86
N GLU A 213 4.04 -22.77 10.16
CA GLU A 213 4.99 -22.69 11.29
C GLU A 213 5.99 -21.53 11.14
N GLU A 214 5.44 -20.32 10.94
CA GLU A 214 6.22 -19.12 10.68
C GLU A 214 6.42 -18.25 11.92
N TYR A 215 7.53 -17.51 11.95
CA TYR A 215 7.81 -16.56 13.02
C TYR A 215 7.04 -15.27 12.79
N PHE A 216 6.27 -14.85 13.80
CA PHE A 216 5.59 -13.56 13.78
C PHE A 216 5.68 -12.87 15.14
N LYS A 217 5.79 -11.54 15.12
CA LYS A 217 6.05 -10.70 16.29
C LYS A 217 4.86 -9.81 16.63
N TYR A 218 4.29 -10.02 17.81
CA TYR A 218 3.28 -9.17 18.43
C TYR A 218 3.92 -8.06 19.27
N GLY A 219 3.94 -6.85 18.71
CA GLY A 219 4.51 -5.68 19.38
C GLY A 219 6.03 -5.78 19.55
N GLN A 220 6.60 -5.18 20.60
CA GLN A 220 8.06 -5.15 20.79
C GLN A 220 8.62 -6.37 21.53
N ASN A 221 7.81 -7.04 22.35
CA ASN A 221 8.30 -7.99 23.37
C ASN A 221 7.81 -9.43 23.20
N LEU A 222 6.83 -9.71 22.33
CA LEU A 222 6.35 -11.08 22.10
C LEU A 222 6.53 -11.43 20.62
N GLY A 223 7.31 -12.45 20.31
CA GLY A 223 7.40 -13.00 18.97
C GLY A 223 7.90 -14.42 19.04
N PHE A 224 7.23 -15.31 18.33
CA PHE A 224 7.47 -16.74 18.40
C PHE A 224 7.14 -17.40 17.07
N VAL A 225 7.68 -18.60 16.87
CA VAL A 225 7.29 -19.47 15.75
C VAL A 225 5.91 -20.03 16.08
N HIS A 226 4.94 -19.74 15.22
CA HIS A 226 3.55 -20.16 15.39
C HIS A 226 3.41 -21.65 15.12
N SER A 227 3.99 -22.50 15.96
CA SER A 227 3.72 -23.93 15.94
C SER A 227 2.68 -24.25 17.00
N LEU A 228 1.86 -25.30 16.77
CA LEU A 228 0.90 -25.76 17.79
C LEU A 228 1.61 -26.07 19.12
N ASN A 229 2.82 -26.61 19.05
CA ASN A 229 3.64 -26.95 20.22
C ASN A 229 4.08 -25.73 21.06
N ALA A 230 3.98 -24.50 20.53
CA ALA A 230 4.28 -23.28 21.28
C ALA A 230 3.19 -22.90 22.29
N PHE A 231 2.00 -23.50 22.19
CA PHE A 231 0.83 -23.22 23.02
C PHE A 231 0.62 -24.32 24.07
N ASP A 232 -0.08 -24.00 25.17
CA ASP A 232 -0.51 -25.02 26.14
C ASP A 232 -1.49 -26.04 25.52
N ALA A 233 -1.59 -27.22 26.14
CA ALA A 233 -2.40 -28.33 25.62
C ALA A 233 -3.89 -27.97 25.47
N SER A 234 -4.42 -27.11 26.34
CA SER A 234 -5.78 -26.56 26.25
C SER A 234 -5.96 -25.70 24.99
N SER A 235 -5.03 -24.78 24.74
CA SER A 235 -5.01 -23.85 23.62
C SER A 235 -4.84 -24.56 22.28
N GLN A 236 -4.00 -25.60 22.22
CA GLN A 236 -3.76 -26.40 21.02
C GLN A 236 -5.05 -27.01 20.46
N HIS A 237 -5.85 -27.65 21.32
CA HIS A 237 -7.10 -28.28 20.91
C HIS A 237 -8.09 -27.27 20.33
N ILE A 238 -8.10 -26.05 20.89
CA ILE A 238 -9.02 -25.01 20.47
C ILE A 238 -8.59 -24.36 19.18
N ILE A 239 -7.30 -24.09 19.03
CA ILE A 239 -6.73 -23.55 17.79
C ILE A 239 -7.04 -24.48 16.61
N VAL A 240 -6.84 -25.80 16.78
CA VAL A 240 -7.15 -26.78 15.73
C VAL A 240 -8.64 -26.78 15.38
N ALA A 241 -9.52 -26.76 16.38
CA ALA A 241 -10.96 -26.73 16.15
C ALA A 241 -11.41 -25.43 15.44
N LEU A 242 -10.87 -24.28 15.83
CA LEU A 242 -11.18 -22.98 15.20
C LEU A 242 -10.62 -22.87 13.79
N GLN A 243 -9.43 -23.43 13.53
CA GLN A 243 -8.84 -23.50 12.19
C GLN A 243 -9.70 -24.36 11.26
N GLN A 244 -10.20 -25.50 11.73
CA GLN A 244 -11.14 -26.34 10.98
C GLN A 244 -12.46 -25.62 10.72
N TYR A 245 -12.97 -24.85 11.68
CA TYR A 245 -14.15 -24.02 11.50
C TYR A 245 -13.92 -22.95 10.43
N PHE A 246 -12.81 -22.21 10.52
CA PHE A 246 -12.44 -21.14 9.58
C PHE A 246 -12.34 -21.64 8.13
N LEU A 247 -11.78 -22.83 7.91
CA LEU A 247 -11.66 -23.43 6.58
C LEU A 247 -13.00 -23.87 5.97
N ASN A 248 -14.02 -24.13 6.79
CA ASN A 248 -15.29 -24.71 6.35
C ASN A 248 -16.39 -23.65 6.12
N VAL A 249 -16.24 -22.43 6.62
CA VAL A 249 -17.26 -21.37 6.51
C VAL A 249 -16.95 -20.47 5.31
N GLN A 250 -17.63 -20.68 4.18
CA GLN A 250 -17.50 -19.89 2.94
C GLN A 250 -18.31 -18.58 2.95
N ASP A 251 -18.24 -17.78 4.01
CA ASP A 251 -19.07 -16.56 4.10
C ASP A 251 -18.28 -15.25 4.00
N THR A 252 -18.82 -14.27 3.27
CA THR A 252 -18.09 -13.12 2.72
C THR A 252 -18.03 -11.89 3.65
N THR A 253 -18.20 -12.06 4.95
CA THR A 253 -18.22 -10.96 5.94
C THR A 253 -17.21 -11.15 7.07
N HIS A 254 -15.97 -11.47 6.73
CA HIS A 254 -14.91 -11.60 7.73
C HIS A 254 -14.37 -10.22 8.13
N ASN A 255 -14.70 -9.78 9.35
CA ASN A 255 -13.87 -8.80 10.03
C ASN A 255 -12.62 -9.52 10.51
N PHE A 256 -11.45 -9.22 9.93
CA PHE A 256 -10.17 -9.88 10.23
C PHE A 256 -9.89 -10.03 11.74
N ARG A 257 -10.44 -9.13 12.58
CA ARG A 257 -10.19 -9.07 14.03
C ARG A 257 -11.09 -9.98 14.89
N THR A 258 -12.16 -10.56 14.37
CA THR A 258 -13.13 -11.37 15.16
C THR A 258 -13.74 -12.51 14.35
N LEU A 259 -13.83 -13.70 14.94
CA LEU A 259 -14.58 -14.82 14.34
C LEU A 259 -16.05 -14.75 14.74
N ALA A 260 -16.96 -14.72 13.77
CA ALA A 260 -18.39 -14.67 13.99
C ALA A 260 -18.99 -16.09 13.99
N PHE A 261 -19.89 -16.36 14.92
CA PHE A 261 -20.64 -17.62 15.03
C PHE A 261 -22.14 -17.33 15.09
N GLU A 262 -22.90 -18.06 14.29
CA GLU A 262 -24.36 -18.04 14.33
C GLU A 262 -24.93 -19.03 15.37
N VAL A 263 -26.22 -18.89 15.69
CA VAL A 263 -26.95 -19.75 16.66
C VAL A 263 -26.82 -21.24 16.34
N GLU A 264 -26.74 -21.60 15.06
CA GLU A 264 -26.61 -23.00 14.60
C GLU A 264 -25.28 -23.64 15.03
N HIS A 265 -24.25 -22.83 15.34
CA HIS A 265 -22.93 -23.27 15.77
C HIS A 265 -22.80 -23.35 17.30
N LEU A 266 -23.88 -23.18 18.06
CA LEU A 266 -23.86 -23.21 19.53
C LEU A 266 -23.41 -24.56 20.10
N ASP A 267 -23.71 -25.67 19.44
CA ASP A 267 -23.24 -26.99 19.88
C ASP A 267 -21.71 -27.08 19.81
N PHE A 268 -21.13 -26.62 18.69
CA PHE A 268 -19.69 -26.56 18.50
C PHE A 268 -19.02 -25.64 19.53
N LEU A 269 -19.57 -24.42 19.73
CA LEU A 269 -19.05 -23.49 20.72
C LEU A 269 -19.13 -24.03 22.15
N TYR A 270 -20.25 -24.65 22.53
CA TYR A 270 -20.43 -25.20 23.86
C TYR A 270 -19.44 -26.34 24.12
N ASP A 271 -19.29 -27.28 23.20
CA ASP A 271 -18.37 -28.41 23.39
C ASP A 271 -16.89 -27.98 23.36
N LEU A 272 -16.56 -26.91 22.64
CA LEU A 272 -15.22 -26.35 22.58
C LEU A 272 -14.83 -25.60 23.86
N PHE A 273 -15.78 -24.90 24.49
CA PHE A 273 -15.50 -23.97 25.59
C PHE A 273 -16.11 -24.39 26.95
N LYS A 274 -16.77 -25.55 27.04
CA LYS A 274 -17.34 -26.07 28.30
C LYS A 274 -16.34 -26.25 29.43
N ASP A 275 -15.04 -26.34 29.12
CA ASP A 275 -13.98 -26.37 30.13
C ASP A 275 -13.77 -24.97 30.73
N PRO A 276 -14.04 -24.75 32.03
CA PRO A 276 -13.93 -23.44 32.67
C PRO A 276 -12.51 -22.85 32.68
N SER A 277 -11.48 -23.67 32.39
CA SER A 277 -10.09 -23.23 32.32
C SER A 277 -9.73 -22.46 31.04
N VAL A 278 -10.66 -22.40 30.08
CA VAL A 278 -10.40 -21.92 28.71
C VAL A 278 -11.00 -20.54 28.41
N VAL A 279 -12.18 -20.22 28.97
CA VAL A 279 -12.88 -18.95 28.72
C VAL A 279 -13.16 -18.27 30.04
N SER A 280 -12.55 -17.11 30.24
CA SER A 280 -12.59 -16.40 31.53
C SER A 280 -13.91 -15.65 31.78
N ASN A 281 -14.66 -15.32 30.72
CA ASN A 281 -15.82 -14.42 30.79
C ASN A 281 -17.20 -15.10 30.71
N VAL A 282 -17.28 -16.42 30.47
CA VAL A 282 -18.55 -17.16 30.30
C VAL A 282 -18.54 -18.49 31.06
N GLN A 283 -19.61 -18.78 31.81
CA GLN A 283 -19.82 -20.05 32.52
C GLN A 283 -20.72 -20.99 31.71
N PHE A 284 -20.30 -22.23 31.52
CA PHE A 284 -21.10 -23.27 30.87
C PHE A 284 -21.71 -24.20 31.91
N LYS A 285 -23.02 -24.47 31.82
CA LYS A 285 -23.75 -25.32 32.78
C LYS A 285 -24.67 -26.30 32.06
N GLU A 286 -24.86 -27.48 32.65
CA GLU A 286 -25.88 -28.42 32.19
C GLU A 286 -27.02 -28.52 33.20
N ALA A 287 -28.26 -28.59 32.69
CA ALA A 287 -29.45 -28.73 33.51
C ALA A 287 -30.51 -29.60 32.82
N ALA A 288 -31.41 -30.19 33.59
CA ALA A 288 -32.61 -30.84 33.04
C ALA A 288 -33.64 -29.76 32.67
N TYR A 289 -34.25 -29.88 31.50
CA TYR A 289 -35.26 -28.91 31.07
C TYR A 289 -36.61 -29.14 31.78
N THR A 290 -37.19 -28.09 32.34
CA THR A 290 -38.56 -28.11 32.88
C THR A 290 -39.37 -27.02 32.20
N SER A 291 -40.41 -27.41 31.46
CA SER A 291 -41.31 -26.48 30.77
C SER A 291 -42.65 -26.37 31.43
N THR A 292 -43.17 -25.15 31.47
CA THR A 292 -44.58 -24.89 31.79
C THR A 292 -45.31 -24.65 30.47
N PHE A 293 -46.32 -25.47 30.20
CA PHE A 293 -47.13 -25.34 29.00
C PHE A 293 -48.48 -24.76 29.39
N GLN A 294 -48.97 -23.83 28.59
CA GLN A 294 -50.33 -23.33 28.74
C GLN A 294 -51.20 -23.94 27.64
N SER A 295 -52.29 -24.59 28.07
CA SER A 295 -53.38 -25.01 27.21
C SER A 295 -54.50 -23.97 27.23
N GLU A 296 -54.99 -23.60 26.05
CA GLU A 296 -56.19 -22.79 25.87
C GLU A 296 -57.16 -23.57 24.99
N ARG A 297 -58.35 -23.88 25.51
CA ARG A 297 -59.37 -24.58 24.75
C ARG A 297 -60.04 -23.61 23.77
N ILE A 298 -59.90 -23.86 22.46
CA ILE A 298 -60.48 -22.99 21.43
C ILE A 298 -61.95 -23.37 21.19
N ASN A 299 -62.26 -24.67 21.12
CA ASN A 299 -63.61 -25.22 20.92
C ASN A 299 -63.71 -26.67 21.47
N GLU A 300 -64.81 -27.41 21.22
CA GLU A 300 -65.01 -28.76 21.80
C GLU A 300 -63.94 -29.77 21.37
N ASP A 301 -63.39 -29.63 20.16
CA ASP A 301 -62.47 -30.56 19.50
C ASP A 301 -61.03 -30.06 19.33
N GLU A 302 -60.71 -28.80 19.63
CA GLU A 302 -59.38 -28.21 19.41
C GLU A 302 -58.82 -27.46 20.64
N VAL A 303 -57.53 -27.67 20.90
CA VAL A 303 -56.77 -27.10 22.02
C VAL A 303 -55.51 -26.44 21.49
N ARG A 304 -55.24 -25.19 21.89
CA ARG A 304 -54.00 -24.48 21.62
C ARG A 304 -53.01 -24.70 22.76
N ILE A 305 -51.80 -25.13 22.44
CA ILE A 305 -50.70 -25.25 23.40
C ILE A 305 -49.64 -24.19 23.07
N ARG A 306 -49.14 -23.51 24.10
CA ARG A 306 -47.99 -22.61 24.01
C ARG A 306 -47.01 -22.84 25.15
N LEU A 307 -45.73 -22.58 24.90
CA LEU A 307 -44.68 -22.62 25.90
C LEU A 307 -44.67 -21.30 26.69
N LEU A 308 -44.53 -21.37 28.02
CA LEU A 308 -44.35 -20.20 28.88
C LEU A 308 -42.86 -20.03 29.23
N ASN A 309 -42.43 -18.80 29.49
CA ASN A 309 -41.06 -18.42 29.84
C ASN A 309 -40.03 -18.83 28.75
N THR A 310 -40.32 -18.47 27.50
CA THR A 310 -39.45 -18.75 26.34
C THR A 310 -38.31 -17.75 26.16
N ASP A 311 -38.28 -16.69 26.96
CA ASP A 311 -37.29 -15.63 26.85
C ASP A 311 -35.89 -16.20 27.09
N ASP A 312 -34.94 -15.79 26.24
CA ASP A 312 -33.55 -16.26 26.25
C ASP A 312 -33.31 -17.77 26.01
N LEU A 313 -34.30 -18.49 25.45
CA LEU A 313 -34.13 -19.87 24.95
C LEU A 313 -33.75 -19.91 23.46
N TYR A 314 -32.74 -20.70 23.12
CA TYR A 314 -32.21 -20.86 21.76
C TYR A 314 -32.01 -22.33 21.43
N THR A 315 -32.37 -22.76 20.22
CA THR A 315 -32.21 -24.15 19.79
C THR A 315 -31.09 -24.27 18.76
N SER A 316 -30.22 -25.25 18.94
CA SER A 316 -29.31 -25.72 17.89
C SER A 316 -29.94 -26.89 17.11
N ALA A 317 -29.13 -27.59 16.33
CA ALA A 317 -29.55 -28.84 15.68
C ALA A 317 -29.94 -29.93 16.71
N PHE A 318 -29.25 -29.99 17.86
CA PHE A 318 -29.35 -31.12 18.79
C PHE A 318 -29.73 -30.76 20.23
N HIS A 319 -29.63 -29.50 20.65
CA HIS A 319 -29.85 -29.11 22.05
C HIS A 319 -30.61 -27.79 22.18
N LEU A 320 -31.17 -27.58 23.38
CA LEU A 320 -31.76 -26.32 23.80
C LEU A 320 -30.78 -25.60 24.74
N TYR A 321 -30.59 -24.31 24.53
CA TYR A 321 -29.72 -23.45 25.31
C TYR A 321 -30.49 -22.32 25.97
N HIS A 322 -30.13 -21.97 27.19
CA HIS A 322 -30.57 -20.74 27.86
C HIS A 322 -29.37 -19.82 28.08
N LEU A 323 -29.49 -18.57 27.62
CA LEU A 323 -28.41 -17.59 27.64
C LEU A 323 -28.72 -16.46 28.63
N SER A 324 -28.22 -16.56 29.85
CA SER A 324 -28.42 -15.53 30.89
C SER A 324 -27.11 -14.86 31.30
N ASN A 325 -27.00 -13.54 31.18
CA ASN A 325 -25.81 -12.74 31.50
C ASN A 325 -24.51 -13.33 30.89
N ASN A 326 -23.71 -14.00 31.73
CA ASN A 326 -22.45 -14.66 31.38
C ASN A 326 -22.54 -16.19 31.59
N THR A 327 -23.73 -16.78 31.48
CA THR A 327 -23.92 -18.23 31.65
C THR A 327 -24.69 -18.81 30.47
N ILE A 328 -24.10 -19.81 29.83
CA ILE A 328 -24.71 -20.61 28.77
C ILE A 328 -25.11 -21.94 29.39
N THR A 329 -26.41 -22.20 29.49
CA THR A 329 -26.93 -23.45 30.06
C THR A 329 -27.43 -24.37 28.94
N ARG A 330 -26.83 -25.55 28.77
CA ARG A 330 -27.31 -26.61 27.88
C ARG A 330 -28.33 -27.47 28.59
N TYR A 331 -29.50 -27.60 28.00
CA TYR A 331 -30.59 -28.40 28.55
C TYR A 331 -30.64 -29.80 27.94
N HIS A 332 -30.77 -30.79 28.82
CA HIS A 332 -30.98 -32.18 28.44
C HIS A 332 -32.47 -32.57 28.52
N PHE A 333 -32.91 -33.32 27.51
CA PHE A 333 -34.27 -33.89 27.43
C PHE A 333 -34.22 -35.38 27.69
N LYS A 334 -35.27 -35.94 28.32
CA LYS A 334 -35.34 -37.38 28.61
C LYS A 334 -35.51 -38.22 27.34
N ASP A 335 -36.13 -37.67 26.30
CA ASP A 335 -36.36 -38.32 25.01
C ASP A 335 -36.33 -37.31 23.86
N VAL A 336 -36.05 -37.81 22.65
CA VAL A 336 -35.90 -37.00 21.42
C VAL A 336 -37.23 -36.33 21.01
N HIS A 337 -38.37 -36.96 21.29
CA HIS A 337 -39.68 -36.43 20.89
C HIS A 337 -40.07 -35.21 21.76
N SER A 338 -39.71 -35.20 23.04
CA SER A 338 -39.83 -34.03 23.92
C SER A 338 -39.06 -32.82 23.41
N PHE A 339 -37.82 -33.02 22.93
CA PHE A 339 -37.01 -31.96 22.33
C PHE A 339 -37.65 -31.43 21.04
N GLN A 340 -38.10 -32.31 20.16
CA GLN A 340 -38.75 -31.94 18.90
C GLN A 340 -40.04 -31.13 19.14
N LEU A 341 -40.85 -31.52 20.13
CA LEU A 341 -42.07 -30.80 20.50
C LEU A 341 -41.77 -29.38 21.01
N VAL A 342 -40.76 -29.24 21.88
CA VAL A 342 -40.35 -27.92 22.40
C VAL A 342 -39.75 -27.06 21.28
N LYS A 343 -38.94 -27.64 20.39
CA LYS A 343 -38.39 -26.95 19.22
C LYS A 343 -39.50 -26.41 18.31
N LEU A 344 -40.49 -27.24 17.97
CA LEU A 344 -41.65 -26.82 17.18
C LEU A 344 -42.45 -25.69 17.86
N LEU A 345 -42.64 -25.76 19.18
CA LEU A 345 -43.35 -24.72 19.94
C LEU A 345 -42.58 -23.40 20.03
N LEU A 346 -41.25 -23.44 20.07
CA LEU A 346 -40.40 -22.24 20.00
C LEU A 346 -40.43 -21.60 18.60
N GLU A 347 -40.35 -22.41 17.55
CA GLU A 347 -40.39 -21.94 16.15
C GLU A 347 -41.76 -21.34 15.77
N HIS A 348 -42.86 -21.94 16.22
CA HIS A 348 -44.22 -21.55 15.83
C HIS A 348 -45.00 -20.75 16.88
N LYS A 349 -44.42 -20.47 18.06
CA LYS A 349 -45.00 -19.75 19.22
C LYS A 349 -46.23 -20.41 19.87
N ALA A 350 -47.08 -21.10 19.12
CA ALA A 350 -48.19 -21.92 19.60
C ALA A 350 -48.58 -22.97 18.55
N ILE A 351 -49.09 -24.12 18.99
CA ILE A 351 -49.59 -25.19 18.11
C ILE A 351 -51.04 -25.49 18.49
N ILE A 352 -51.89 -25.75 17.49
CA ILE A 352 -53.30 -26.16 17.67
C ILE A 352 -53.39 -27.66 17.39
N LEU A 353 -54.01 -28.40 18.32
CA LEU A 353 -54.11 -29.85 18.31
C LEU A 353 -55.57 -30.27 18.46
N LYS A 354 -55.93 -31.44 17.91
CA LYS A 354 -57.24 -32.01 18.19
C LYS A 354 -57.26 -32.61 19.59
N ASN A 355 -58.40 -32.54 20.27
CA ASN A 355 -58.57 -32.98 21.64
C ASN A 355 -58.21 -34.47 21.83
N ALA A 356 -58.42 -35.30 20.80
CA ALA A 356 -58.03 -36.72 20.79
C ALA A 356 -56.50 -36.97 20.75
N GLU A 357 -55.71 -35.98 20.33
CA GLU A 357 -54.24 -36.05 20.23
C GLU A 357 -53.55 -35.56 21.51
N MET A 358 -54.31 -34.94 22.43
CA MET A 358 -53.82 -34.40 23.69
C MET A 358 -53.23 -35.47 24.59
N ASP A 359 -53.84 -36.66 24.67
CA ASP A 359 -53.34 -37.75 25.52
C ASP A 359 -51.97 -38.26 25.05
N GLN A 360 -51.70 -38.21 23.74
CA GLN A 360 -50.40 -38.60 23.18
C GLN A 360 -49.34 -37.54 23.48
N ILE A 361 -49.67 -36.25 23.36
CA ILE A 361 -48.73 -35.17 23.68
C ILE A 361 -48.47 -35.03 25.19
N VAL A 362 -49.49 -35.21 26.03
CA VAL A 362 -49.34 -35.25 27.50
C VAL A 362 -48.48 -36.44 27.95
N SER A 363 -48.44 -37.53 27.18
CA SER A 363 -47.54 -38.66 27.46
C SER A 363 -46.06 -38.35 27.16
N LEU A 364 -45.80 -37.42 26.24
CA LEU A 364 -44.46 -36.91 25.91
C LEU A 364 -43.99 -35.82 26.90
N LEU A 365 -44.93 -35.14 27.56
CA LEU A 365 -44.63 -34.16 28.60
C LEU A 365 -44.44 -34.87 29.96
N ASN A 366 -43.23 -34.85 30.53
CA ASN A 366 -42.95 -35.48 31.83
C ASN A 366 -43.98 -35.05 32.91
N LYS A 367 -44.71 -36.02 33.49
CA LYS A 367 -45.73 -35.78 34.53
C LYS A 367 -45.17 -35.15 35.82
N ASP A 368 -43.88 -35.24 36.07
CA ASP A 368 -43.26 -34.75 37.32
C ASP A 368 -42.90 -33.25 37.31
N THR A 369 -42.95 -32.57 36.15
CA THR A 369 -42.43 -31.18 36.01
C THR A 369 -43.32 -30.25 35.21
N THR A 370 -44.55 -30.67 34.86
CA THR A 370 -45.44 -29.93 33.96
C THR A 370 -46.67 -29.41 34.69
N THR A 371 -46.82 -28.08 34.79
CA THR A 371 -48.04 -27.44 35.30
C THR A 371 -48.91 -27.01 34.13
N ILE A 372 -50.09 -27.60 33.98
CA ILE A 372 -51.07 -27.21 32.95
C ILE A 372 -52.05 -26.21 33.58
N LEU A 373 -52.09 -24.98 33.07
CA LEU A 373 -52.98 -23.92 33.53
C LEU A 373 -54.17 -23.79 32.56
N ASP A 374 -55.32 -24.36 32.92
CA ASP A 374 -56.55 -24.20 32.15
C ASP A 374 -57.21 -22.85 32.45
N TYR A 375 -57.37 -22.03 31.40
CA TYR A 375 -58.07 -20.75 31.48
C TYR A 375 -59.39 -20.84 30.72
N THR A 376 -60.49 -20.54 31.42
CA THR A 376 -61.80 -20.29 30.79
C THR A 376 -61.96 -18.79 30.61
N ARG A 377 -62.41 -18.36 29.43
CA ARG A 377 -62.61 -16.94 29.07
C ARG A 377 -63.62 -16.27 30.00
N GLU A 378 -63.25 -15.13 30.57
CA GLU A 378 -64.20 -14.09 30.99
C GLU A 378 -64.17 -12.92 29.99
N GLU A 379 -65.32 -12.27 29.87
CA GLU A 379 -65.68 -11.29 28.84
C GLU A 379 -64.85 -10.00 28.89
N THR A 380 -64.62 -9.42 27.70
CA THR A 380 -63.79 -8.23 27.48
C THR A 380 -64.58 -6.94 27.66
N VAL A 381 -63.99 -5.96 28.34
CA VAL A 381 -64.29 -4.53 28.14
C VAL A 381 -63.16 -3.94 27.31
N THR A 382 -63.49 -3.23 26.24
CA THR A 382 -62.53 -2.58 25.32
C THR A 382 -62.08 -1.23 25.89
N GLU A 383 -60.81 -1.09 26.22
CA GLU A 383 -60.15 0.19 26.53
C GLU A 383 -59.25 0.58 25.33
N GLU A 384 -59.35 1.82 24.84
CA GLU A 384 -58.50 2.34 23.75
C GLU A 384 -57.36 3.18 24.33
N ILE A 385 -56.11 2.92 23.91
CA ILE A 385 -54.92 3.66 24.33
C ILE A 385 -54.44 4.52 23.17
N ALA A 386 -54.27 5.82 23.38
CA ALA A 386 -53.81 6.77 22.36
C ALA A 386 -52.46 7.39 22.77
N LEU A 387 -51.50 7.43 21.85
CA LEU A 387 -50.19 8.06 22.03
C LEU A 387 -50.05 9.27 21.10
N TYR A 388 -49.66 10.41 21.64
CA TYR A 388 -49.38 11.64 20.91
C TYR A 388 -47.89 11.94 20.95
N ILE A 389 -47.28 12.05 19.78
CA ILE A 389 -45.84 12.26 19.63
C ILE A 389 -45.61 13.59 18.93
N ASP A 390 -44.92 14.48 19.63
CA ASP A 390 -44.64 15.85 19.20
C ASP A 390 -43.16 16.22 19.42
N LEU A 391 -42.73 17.36 18.90
CA LEU A 391 -41.34 17.81 18.95
C LEU A 391 -41.22 19.17 19.66
N ASN A 392 -40.48 19.23 20.77
CA ASN A 392 -40.23 20.47 21.50
C ASN A 392 -38.74 20.71 21.71
N ASN A 393 -38.23 21.88 21.30
CA ASN A 393 -36.87 22.39 21.61
C ASN A 393 -35.74 21.33 21.60
N GLU A 394 -35.67 20.50 20.55
CA GLU A 394 -34.68 19.41 20.30
C GLU A 394 -34.96 18.04 20.93
N ASN A 395 -36.08 17.89 21.64
CA ASN A 395 -36.56 16.62 22.17
C ASN A 395 -37.84 16.16 21.46
N ILE A 396 -37.95 14.85 21.22
CA ILE A 396 -39.22 14.20 20.92
C ILE A 396 -39.96 14.01 22.24
N VAL A 397 -41.18 14.52 22.32
CA VAL A 397 -42.06 14.44 23.47
C VAL A 397 -43.16 13.44 23.16
N VAL A 398 -43.27 12.41 24.00
CA VAL A 398 -44.32 11.40 23.91
C VAL A 398 -45.28 11.55 25.08
N HIS A 399 -46.52 11.84 24.74
CA HIS A 399 -47.67 11.87 25.64
C HIS A 399 -48.58 10.67 25.35
N GLY A 400 -49.22 10.11 26.37
CA GLY A 400 -50.13 8.99 26.17
C GLY A 400 -51.32 9.04 27.11
N ASP A 401 -52.50 8.71 26.59
CA ASP A 401 -53.75 8.67 27.34
C ASP A 401 -54.44 7.31 27.17
N VAL A 402 -55.10 6.85 28.24
CA VAL A 402 -56.10 5.78 28.18
C VAL A 402 -57.46 6.45 28.06
N ILE A 403 -58.26 6.02 27.10
CA ILE A 403 -59.60 6.53 26.83
C ILE A 403 -60.62 5.49 27.33
N ILE A 404 -61.38 5.87 28.35
CA ILE A 404 -62.45 5.05 28.91
C ILE A 404 -63.69 5.93 29.00
N ASN A 405 -64.75 5.58 28.25
CA ASN A 405 -66.01 6.33 28.20
C ASN A 405 -65.83 7.85 27.93
N ASP A 406 -65.01 8.21 26.93
CA ASP A 406 -64.68 9.58 26.51
C ASP A 406 -63.91 10.45 27.53
N GLU A 407 -63.43 9.90 28.65
CA GLU A 407 -62.50 10.58 29.57
C GLU A 407 -61.04 10.20 29.25
N HIS A 408 -60.18 11.20 29.09
CA HIS A 408 -58.75 11.05 28.78
C HIS A 408 -57.91 11.11 30.06
N GLU A 409 -57.15 10.04 30.35
CA GLU A 409 -56.27 10.02 31.50
C GLU A 409 -54.86 9.51 31.18
N ASN A 410 -53.86 10.24 31.66
CA ASN A 410 -52.47 10.05 31.26
C ASN A 410 -51.89 8.71 31.74
N ILE A 411 -51.23 8.00 30.82
CA ILE A 411 -50.67 6.65 31.04
C ILE A 411 -49.58 6.61 32.12
N LEU A 412 -48.92 7.75 32.40
CA LEU A 412 -47.84 7.83 33.40
C LEU A 412 -48.37 7.96 34.83
N LEU A 413 -49.69 8.11 35.04
CA LEU A 413 -50.32 8.18 36.36
C LEU A 413 -50.50 6.77 36.98
N SER A 414 -50.32 6.67 38.30
CA SER A 414 -50.15 5.38 39.02
C SER A 414 -51.33 4.41 38.90
N LYS A 415 -52.54 4.87 38.59
CA LYS A 415 -53.74 4.02 38.52
C LYS A 415 -53.84 3.14 37.29
N TYR A 416 -53.13 3.45 36.19
CA TYR A 416 -53.16 2.67 34.95
C TYR A 416 -51.83 1.97 34.63
N GLN A 417 -50.80 2.18 35.45
CA GLN A 417 -49.51 1.49 35.33
C GLN A 417 -49.59 -0.01 35.60
N THR A 418 -50.72 -0.54 36.07
CA THR A 418 -50.96 -1.99 36.24
C THR A 418 -51.49 -2.66 34.97
N HIS A 419 -51.93 -1.89 33.96
CA HIS A 419 -52.44 -2.43 32.71
C HIS A 419 -51.31 -2.92 31.82
N LEU A 420 -51.41 -4.16 31.31
CA LEU A 420 -50.31 -4.86 30.62
C LEU A 420 -49.80 -4.11 29.37
N ASN A 421 -50.71 -3.53 28.58
CA ASN A 421 -50.32 -2.75 27.39
C ASN A 421 -49.69 -1.40 27.77
N VAL A 422 -50.15 -0.77 28.86
CA VAL A 422 -49.56 0.47 29.38
C VAL A 422 -48.15 0.21 29.93
N GLN A 423 -47.94 -0.91 30.63
CA GLN A 423 -46.62 -1.34 31.10
C GLN A 423 -45.65 -1.58 29.94
N LYS A 424 -46.09 -2.27 28.89
CA LYS A 424 -45.28 -2.51 27.69
C LYS A 424 -44.90 -1.19 27.01
N ILE A 425 -45.85 -0.28 26.82
CA ILE A 425 -45.60 1.03 26.21
C ILE A 425 -44.60 1.85 27.05
N ILE A 426 -44.79 1.93 28.37
CA ILE A 426 -43.87 2.66 29.26
C ILE A 426 -42.48 2.03 29.26
N HIS A 427 -42.39 0.70 29.27
CA HIS A 427 -41.11 -0.01 29.22
C HIS A 427 -40.34 0.31 27.93
N ILE A 428 -41.03 0.27 26.78
CA ILE A 428 -40.46 0.63 25.47
C ILE A 428 -39.97 2.08 25.49
N LEU A 429 -40.83 3.04 25.89
CA LEU A 429 -40.47 4.46 25.92
C LEU A 429 -39.32 4.76 26.88
N SER A 430 -39.24 4.06 28.02
CA SER A 430 -38.15 4.22 29.00
C SER A 430 -36.77 3.79 28.48
N SER A 431 -36.71 2.89 27.50
CA SER A 431 -35.45 2.42 26.92
C SER A 431 -34.76 3.46 26.02
N PHE A 432 -35.54 4.45 25.56
CA PHE A 432 -35.12 5.56 24.70
C PHE A 432 -35.13 6.91 25.42
N GLU A 433 -35.64 6.95 26.66
CA GLU A 433 -35.82 8.15 27.49
C GLU A 433 -34.50 8.88 27.75
N THR A 434 -34.53 10.20 27.59
CA THR A 434 -33.46 11.12 28.01
C THR A 434 -33.90 12.05 29.14
N GLY A 435 -35.21 12.18 29.36
CA GLY A 435 -35.82 12.88 30.48
C GLY A 435 -37.31 12.57 30.58
N ARG A 436 -37.92 12.80 31.75
CA ARG A 436 -39.34 12.53 31.97
C ARG A 436 -39.95 13.51 32.94
N THR A 437 -41.19 13.89 32.66
CA THR A 437 -42.03 14.69 33.55
C THR A 437 -43.19 13.84 34.09
N THR A 438 -44.03 14.43 34.93
CA THR A 438 -45.26 13.78 35.41
C THR A 438 -46.30 13.55 34.32
N LYS A 439 -46.13 14.12 33.12
CA LYS A 439 -47.12 14.06 32.02
C LYS A 439 -46.57 13.53 30.70
N HIS A 440 -45.26 13.56 30.47
CA HIS A 440 -44.69 13.13 29.19
C HIS A 440 -43.25 12.61 29.34
N ILE A 441 -42.81 11.82 28.36
CA ILE A 441 -41.44 11.30 28.23
C ILE A 441 -40.72 12.07 27.11
N GLU A 442 -39.45 12.43 27.34
CA GLU A 442 -38.62 13.21 26.41
C GLU A 442 -37.43 12.38 25.90
N MET A 443 -37.18 12.42 24.60
CA MET A 443 -36.06 11.75 23.92
C MET A 443 -35.26 12.76 23.10
N ALA A 444 -34.00 12.98 23.44
CA ALA A 444 -33.13 13.93 22.76
C ALA A 444 -32.74 13.43 21.37
N LEU A 445 -32.83 14.29 20.37
CA LEU A 445 -32.43 13.97 18.99
C LEU A 445 -30.92 13.68 18.86
N SER A 446 -30.11 14.21 19.78
CA SER A 446 -28.67 13.94 19.85
C SER A 446 -28.32 12.54 20.37
N ASN A 447 -29.29 11.79 20.92
CA ASN A 447 -29.06 10.45 21.42
C ASN A 447 -29.09 9.43 20.25
N PRO A 448 -28.02 8.64 20.04
CA PRO A 448 -27.97 7.67 18.95
C PRO A 448 -29.13 6.65 18.94
N LYS A 449 -29.70 6.33 20.11
CA LYS A 449 -30.83 5.40 20.25
C LYS A 449 -32.16 5.95 19.73
N THR A 450 -32.28 7.28 19.64
CA THR A 450 -33.48 7.96 19.13
C THR A 450 -33.72 7.63 17.64
N TYR A 451 -32.67 7.31 16.88
CA TYR A 451 -32.77 6.77 15.52
C TYR A 451 -33.60 5.49 15.49
N THR A 452 -33.25 4.50 16.32
CA THR A 452 -33.94 3.20 16.36
C THR A 452 -35.40 3.37 16.76
N PHE A 453 -35.69 4.32 17.67
CA PHE A 453 -37.06 4.66 18.03
C PHE A 453 -37.88 5.23 16.86
N LEU A 454 -37.29 6.13 16.07
CA LEU A 454 -37.94 6.73 14.90
C LEU A 454 -38.04 5.76 13.70
N ALA A 455 -37.08 4.85 13.55
CA ALA A 455 -37.02 3.87 12.47
C ALA A 455 -37.94 2.67 12.67
N GLU A 456 -37.97 2.13 13.89
CA GLU A 456 -38.64 0.84 14.19
C GLU A 456 -39.62 0.96 15.36
N GLY A 457 -39.37 1.88 16.30
CA GLY A 457 -40.16 2.04 17.53
C GLY A 457 -41.59 2.54 17.29
N LEU A 458 -41.80 3.44 16.32
CA LEU A 458 -43.13 3.98 16.01
C LEU A 458 -44.09 2.91 15.47
N ASP A 459 -43.63 2.07 14.54
CA ASP A 459 -44.41 0.98 13.96
C ASP A 459 -44.70 -0.11 14.99
N PHE A 460 -43.75 -0.35 15.91
CA PHE A 460 -43.94 -1.28 17.01
C PHE A 460 -44.96 -0.78 18.04
N LEU A 461 -45.00 0.52 18.34
CA LEU A 461 -45.98 1.12 19.26
C LEU A 461 -47.42 1.10 18.72
N GLN A 462 -47.60 1.16 17.39
CA GLN A 462 -48.92 1.04 16.75
C GLN A 462 -49.61 -0.31 17.02
N GLN A 463 -48.86 -1.34 17.42
CA GLN A 463 -49.42 -2.65 17.79
C GLN A 463 -50.12 -2.65 19.15
N PHE A 464 -49.84 -1.65 20.00
CA PHE A 464 -50.32 -1.59 21.39
C PHE A 464 -51.14 -0.34 21.71
N ALA A 465 -51.10 0.68 20.86
CA ALA A 465 -51.86 1.93 20.99
C ALA A 465 -52.07 2.61 19.63
N THR A 466 -53.09 3.46 19.53
CA THR A 466 -53.26 4.34 18.36
C THR A 466 -52.25 5.49 18.45
N VAL A 467 -51.30 5.54 17.52
CA VAL A 467 -50.21 6.53 17.53
C VAL A 467 -50.53 7.71 16.59
N TYR A 468 -50.58 8.91 17.17
CA TYR A 468 -50.71 10.18 16.48
C TYR A 468 -49.36 10.90 16.51
N ALA A 469 -48.64 10.87 15.39
CA ALA A 469 -47.36 11.57 15.21
C ALA A 469 -47.53 12.79 14.31
N HIS A 470 -46.90 13.91 14.69
CA HIS A 470 -46.85 15.13 13.89
C HIS A 470 -46.21 14.86 12.51
N GLU A 471 -46.68 15.52 11.43
CA GLU A 471 -46.27 15.23 10.04
C GLU A 471 -44.74 15.33 9.82
N SER A 472 -44.05 16.19 10.57
CA SER A 472 -42.59 16.36 10.53
C SER A 472 -41.78 15.13 10.95
N LEU A 473 -42.39 14.13 11.61
CA LEU A 473 -41.72 12.89 12.04
C LEU A 473 -41.92 11.72 11.07
N LYS A 474 -42.86 11.83 10.12
CA LYS A 474 -43.20 10.72 9.20
C LYS A 474 -42.15 10.48 8.10
N ASN A 475 -41.32 11.48 7.79
CA ASN A 475 -40.36 11.43 6.67
C ASN A 475 -38.87 11.34 7.11
N ILE A 476 -38.61 11.14 8.40
CA ILE A 476 -37.25 11.26 8.99
C ILE A 476 -36.28 10.13 8.58
N ASN A 477 -36.81 8.98 8.14
CA ASN A 477 -36.03 7.80 7.74
C ASN A 477 -35.66 7.79 6.25
N GLN A 478 -36.10 8.77 5.46
CA GLN A 478 -35.66 8.88 4.07
C GLN A 478 -34.32 9.61 4.03
N PRO A 479 -33.29 9.04 3.36
CA PRO A 479 -32.04 9.77 3.14
C PRO A 479 -32.37 11.07 2.41
N SER A 480 -32.02 12.19 3.05
CA SER A 480 -32.28 13.50 2.49
C SER A 480 -31.34 13.67 1.29
N ASN A 481 -31.88 13.75 0.07
CA ASN A 481 -31.08 14.16 -1.09
C ASN A 481 -30.77 15.65 -0.96
N ILE A 482 -29.63 15.94 -0.34
CA ILE A 482 -29.16 17.30 -0.13
C ILE A 482 -28.54 17.79 -1.43
N ASN A 483 -29.27 18.63 -2.16
CA ASN A 483 -28.77 19.24 -3.39
C ASN A 483 -27.78 20.36 -3.03
N LEU A 484 -26.50 20.09 -3.27
CA LEU A 484 -25.39 21.01 -3.04
C LEU A 484 -24.88 21.51 -4.38
N ASN A 485 -24.70 22.82 -4.45
CA ASN A 485 -24.18 23.49 -5.61
C ASN A 485 -22.86 24.19 -5.25
N VAL A 486 -21.84 24.02 -6.09
CA VAL A 486 -20.57 24.74 -5.98
C VAL A 486 -20.40 25.58 -7.25
N GLY A 487 -20.59 26.89 -7.11
CA GLY A 487 -20.31 27.89 -8.14
C GLY A 487 -18.84 28.29 -8.11
N VAL A 488 -18.22 28.39 -9.28
CA VAL A 488 -16.82 28.83 -9.43
C VAL A 488 -16.74 29.95 -10.46
N SER A 489 -16.18 31.08 -10.02
CA SER A 489 -16.01 32.27 -10.85
C SER A 489 -14.64 32.92 -10.67
N ILE A 490 -14.20 33.67 -11.67
CA ILE A 490 -12.93 34.41 -11.62
C ILE A 490 -13.25 35.90 -11.53
N ASN A 491 -12.63 36.58 -10.57
CA ASN A 491 -12.86 38.00 -10.32
C ASN A 491 -11.53 38.67 -9.91
N HIS A 492 -11.04 39.62 -10.72
CA HIS A 492 -9.79 40.37 -10.46
C HIS A 492 -8.59 39.49 -10.01
N ASN A 493 -8.28 38.43 -10.76
CA ASN A 493 -7.22 37.44 -10.46
C ASN A 493 -7.40 36.66 -9.15
N LEU A 494 -8.63 36.57 -8.66
CA LEU A 494 -9.02 35.72 -7.56
C LEU A 494 -10.10 34.75 -8.01
N LEU A 495 -10.14 33.60 -7.36
CA LEU A 495 -11.12 32.55 -7.56
C LEU A 495 -12.22 32.72 -6.51
N ASP A 496 -13.42 33.10 -6.93
CA ASP A 496 -14.57 33.22 -6.05
C ASP A 496 -15.37 31.91 -6.11
N LEU A 497 -15.47 31.24 -4.95
CA LEU A 497 -16.29 30.06 -4.75
C LEU A 497 -17.60 30.43 -4.05
N ASP A 498 -18.71 29.93 -4.58
CA ASP A 498 -20.03 30.02 -3.95
C ASP A 498 -20.55 28.62 -3.65
N VAL A 499 -20.59 28.26 -2.36
CA VAL A 499 -21.20 27.01 -1.92
C VAL A 499 -22.62 27.32 -1.47
N SER A 500 -23.60 26.78 -2.20
CA SER A 500 -25.03 26.98 -1.90
C SER A 500 -25.78 25.66 -1.87
N SER A 501 -26.95 25.67 -1.22
CA SER A 501 -27.89 24.57 -1.25
C SER A 501 -29.25 25.10 -1.67
N LEU A 502 -30.00 24.30 -2.44
CA LEU A 502 -31.40 24.61 -2.74
C LEU A 502 -32.31 24.41 -1.53
N ASN A 503 -31.88 23.60 -0.57
CA ASN A 503 -32.70 23.14 0.55
C ASN A 503 -32.44 23.95 1.83
N PHE A 504 -31.25 24.56 1.99
CA PHE A 504 -30.82 25.15 3.26
C PHE A 504 -30.18 26.52 3.07
N SER A 505 -30.34 27.40 4.07
CA SER A 505 -29.56 28.64 4.11
C SER A 505 -28.07 28.35 4.36
N LYS A 506 -27.17 29.23 3.90
CA LYS A 506 -25.72 29.10 4.17
C LYS A 506 -25.39 28.98 5.66
N SER A 507 -26.13 29.70 6.51
CA SER A 507 -25.97 29.61 7.96
C SER A 507 -26.29 28.23 8.51
N GLU A 508 -27.36 27.58 8.00
CA GLU A 508 -27.76 26.24 8.41
C GLU A 508 -26.82 25.18 7.84
N LEU A 509 -26.31 25.36 6.60
CA LEU A 509 -25.32 24.46 6.00
C LEU A 509 -24.02 24.38 6.83
N VAL A 510 -23.58 25.50 7.40
CA VAL A 510 -22.44 25.53 8.33
C VAL A 510 -22.71 24.74 9.60
N ASP A 511 -23.90 24.90 10.17
CA ASP A 511 -24.30 24.20 11.39
C ASP A 511 -24.44 22.68 11.12
N ILE A 512 -24.98 22.31 9.97
CA ILE A 512 -25.08 20.93 9.47
C ILE A 512 -23.69 20.29 9.36
N LEU A 513 -22.74 20.93 8.66
CA LEU A 513 -21.38 20.39 8.50
C LEU A 513 -20.65 20.26 9.85
N LYS A 514 -20.85 21.20 10.79
CA LYS A 514 -20.28 21.10 12.14
C LYS A 514 -20.86 19.92 12.92
N GLN A 515 -22.15 19.65 12.80
CA GLN A 515 -22.79 18.50 13.44
C GLN A 515 -22.39 17.18 12.78
N TYR A 516 -22.28 17.15 11.45
CA TYR A 516 -21.76 16.02 10.69
C TYR A 516 -20.34 15.64 11.13
N ARG A 517 -19.42 16.61 11.23
CA ARG A 517 -18.05 16.38 11.75
C ARG A 517 -18.02 15.88 13.20
N ARG A 518 -19.05 16.18 14.00
CA ARG A 518 -19.24 15.64 15.36
C ARG A 518 -19.91 14.26 15.37
N LYS A 519 -20.09 13.63 14.20
CA LYS A 519 -20.74 12.33 14.00
C LYS A 519 -22.19 12.29 14.51
N GLN A 520 -22.89 13.43 14.46
CA GLN A 520 -24.33 13.47 14.70
C GLN A 520 -25.06 12.95 13.45
N ARG A 521 -26.15 12.19 13.66
CA ARG A 521 -26.93 11.60 12.55
C ARG A 521 -28.09 12.48 12.09
N PHE A 522 -28.57 13.37 12.95
CA PHE A 522 -29.73 14.22 12.65
C PHE A 522 -29.44 15.68 12.95
N PHE A 523 -30.06 16.56 12.18
CA PHE A 523 -30.05 17.99 12.43
C PHE A 523 -31.46 18.57 12.32
N LYS A 524 -31.84 19.43 13.26
CA LYS A 524 -33.11 20.16 13.22
C LYS A 524 -32.89 21.52 12.55
N LEU A 525 -33.57 21.76 11.44
CA LEU A 525 -33.56 23.04 10.73
C LEU A 525 -34.33 24.12 11.50
N LYS A 526 -34.11 25.39 11.15
CA LYS A 526 -34.87 26.50 11.74
C LYS A 526 -36.35 26.46 11.36
N SER A 527 -36.70 25.80 10.25
CA SER A 527 -38.08 25.50 9.85
C SER A 527 -38.78 24.50 10.78
N GLY A 528 -38.03 23.78 11.63
CA GLY A 528 -38.54 22.71 12.49
C GLY A 528 -38.46 21.31 11.89
N GLU A 529 -38.11 21.19 10.60
CA GLU A 529 -37.88 19.93 9.90
C GLU A 529 -36.57 19.26 10.35
N ILE A 530 -36.53 17.93 10.38
CA ILE A 530 -35.35 17.16 10.77
C ILE A 530 -34.79 16.47 9.53
N ILE A 531 -33.49 16.65 9.30
CA ILE A 531 -32.77 16.04 8.18
C ILE A 531 -31.83 14.95 8.67
N ASN A 532 -31.71 13.88 7.87
CA ASN A 532 -30.70 12.85 8.07
C ASN A 532 -29.37 13.31 7.46
N LEU A 533 -28.30 13.29 8.25
CA LEU A 533 -26.97 13.73 7.86
C LEU A 533 -26.12 12.63 7.17
N GLU A 534 -26.63 11.41 7.06
CA GLU A 534 -26.00 10.32 6.32
C GLU A 534 -26.25 10.51 4.81
N SER A 535 -25.52 11.45 4.19
CA SER A 535 -25.61 11.79 2.77
C SER A 535 -24.23 11.76 2.12
N GLU A 536 -24.09 11.05 0.99
CA GLU A 536 -22.86 11.01 0.20
C GLU A 536 -22.42 12.42 -0.25
N GLY A 537 -23.37 13.29 -0.62
CA GLY A 537 -23.07 14.68 -0.99
C GLY A 537 -22.46 15.51 0.15
N LEU A 538 -22.79 15.22 1.41
CA LEU A 538 -22.19 15.93 2.56
C LEU A 538 -20.74 15.45 2.79
N ASP A 539 -20.46 14.17 2.58
CA ASP A 539 -19.09 13.63 2.63
C ASP A 539 -18.24 14.22 1.51
N GLU A 540 -18.76 14.25 0.29
CA GLU A 540 -18.11 14.88 -0.88
C GLU A 540 -17.80 16.36 -0.64
N LEU A 541 -18.76 17.13 -0.11
CA LEU A 541 -18.56 18.53 0.23
C LEU A 541 -17.52 18.71 1.37
N ASP A 542 -17.57 17.86 2.39
CA ASP A 542 -16.61 17.94 3.50
C ASP A 542 -15.18 17.67 3.01
N ARG A 543 -14.98 16.67 2.15
CA ARG A 543 -13.70 16.40 1.49
C ARG A 543 -13.24 17.58 0.64
N PHE A 544 -14.12 18.17 -0.17
CA PHE A 544 -13.80 19.35 -0.98
C PHE A 544 -13.32 20.53 -0.10
N ILE A 545 -14.02 20.81 0.99
CA ILE A 545 -13.64 21.88 1.95
C ILE A 545 -12.29 21.59 2.60
N GLN A 546 -12.02 20.33 2.96
CA GLN A 546 -10.75 19.92 3.54
C GLN A 546 -9.60 20.07 2.54
N ASN A 547 -9.79 19.63 1.29
CA ASN A 547 -8.78 19.70 0.23
C ASN A 547 -8.44 21.14 -0.17
N THR A 548 -9.43 22.02 -0.22
CA THR A 548 -9.25 23.46 -0.54
C THR A 548 -8.74 24.29 0.64
N GLY A 549 -8.68 23.71 1.85
CA GLY A 549 -8.22 24.39 3.06
C GLY A 549 -9.20 25.47 3.58
N ILE A 550 -10.44 25.47 3.11
CA ILE A 550 -11.48 26.42 3.51
C ILE A 550 -11.93 26.09 4.94
N LYS A 551 -12.08 27.12 5.78
CA LYS A 551 -12.68 26.93 7.11
C LYS A 551 -14.20 26.86 6.97
N VAL A 552 -14.83 25.93 7.69
CA VAL A 552 -16.30 25.76 7.67
C VAL A 552 -17.05 27.07 7.97
N ASP A 553 -16.51 27.92 8.84
CA ASP A 553 -17.13 29.22 9.16
C ASP A 553 -17.16 30.20 7.97
N GLN A 554 -16.25 30.08 7.00
CA GLN A 554 -16.19 30.93 5.80
C GLN A 554 -17.31 30.63 4.80
N LEU A 555 -17.97 29.46 4.90
CA LEU A 555 -19.13 29.13 4.05
C LEU A 555 -20.36 30.00 4.35
N LYS A 556 -20.32 30.81 5.42
CA LYS A 556 -21.34 31.83 5.70
C LYS A 556 -21.27 33.00 4.73
N ASP A 557 -20.09 33.25 4.16
CA ASP A 557 -19.86 34.38 3.27
C ASP A 557 -20.54 34.12 1.91
N ASP A 558 -20.94 35.20 1.24
CA ASP A 558 -21.59 35.08 -0.07
C ASP A 558 -20.63 34.48 -1.12
N THR A 559 -19.36 34.82 -1.02
CA THR A 559 -18.29 34.31 -1.88
C THR A 559 -17.04 34.07 -1.05
N ILE A 560 -16.41 32.91 -1.24
CA ILE A 560 -15.14 32.56 -0.62
C ILE A 560 -14.06 32.79 -1.66
N THR A 561 -13.18 33.75 -1.37
CA THR A 561 -12.13 34.13 -2.29
C THR A 561 -10.86 33.32 -2.02
N LEU A 562 -10.42 32.59 -3.04
CA LEU A 562 -9.18 31.84 -3.09
C LEU A 562 -8.21 32.44 -4.12
N PRO A 563 -6.90 32.20 -3.99
CA PRO A 563 -5.95 32.58 -5.04
C PRO A 563 -6.24 31.83 -6.35
N LEU A 564 -6.14 32.53 -7.50
CA LEU A 564 -6.49 31.96 -8.82
C LEU A 564 -5.72 30.69 -9.17
N TYR A 565 -4.50 30.51 -8.67
CA TYR A 565 -3.71 29.30 -8.92
C TYR A 565 -4.37 28.02 -8.38
N GLN A 566 -5.32 28.12 -7.44
CA GLN A 566 -6.07 26.97 -6.92
C GLN A 566 -7.16 26.49 -7.89
N ALA A 567 -7.45 27.24 -8.95
CA ALA A 567 -8.48 26.92 -9.93
C ALA A 567 -8.34 25.50 -10.51
N MET A 568 -7.12 25.08 -10.84
CA MET A 568 -6.83 23.76 -11.41
C MET A 568 -7.12 22.63 -10.41
N HIS A 569 -6.76 22.85 -9.15
CA HIS A 569 -7.02 21.92 -8.05
C HIS A 569 -8.53 21.81 -7.78
N VAL A 570 -9.21 22.96 -7.71
CA VAL A 570 -10.67 23.04 -7.50
C VAL A 570 -11.42 22.35 -8.63
N GLU A 571 -11.04 22.56 -9.89
CA GLU A 571 -11.70 21.92 -11.03
C GLU A 571 -11.53 20.41 -11.01
N HIS A 572 -10.31 19.93 -10.75
CA HIS A 572 -10.02 18.48 -10.65
C HIS A 572 -10.80 17.81 -9.53
N ASP A 573 -10.90 18.47 -8.37
CA ASP A 573 -11.72 17.98 -7.26
C ASP A 573 -13.20 17.94 -7.68
N LEU A 574 -13.73 19.01 -8.30
CA LEU A 574 -15.13 19.05 -8.75
C LEU A 574 -15.46 18.03 -9.85
N GLU A 575 -14.52 17.69 -10.74
CA GLU A 575 -14.70 16.66 -11.77
C GLU A 575 -14.86 15.25 -11.18
N LYS A 576 -14.32 15.00 -9.98
CA LYS A 576 -14.38 13.69 -9.31
C LYS A 576 -15.60 13.50 -8.40
N LEU A 577 -16.34 14.58 -8.12
CA LEU A 577 -17.47 14.57 -7.18
C LEU A 577 -18.78 14.35 -7.96
N SER A 578 -19.43 13.21 -7.72
CA SER A 578 -20.62 12.79 -8.48
C SER A 578 -21.94 13.31 -7.90
N ASN A 579 -21.95 13.68 -6.62
CA ASN A 579 -23.14 14.08 -5.87
C ASN A 579 -23.22 15.60 -5.66
N LEU A 580 -22.28 16.38 -6.21
CA LEU A 580 -22.29 17.84 -6.19
C LEU A 580 -22.59 18.41 -7.58
N ASN A 581 -23.50 19.37 -7.65
CA ASN A 581 -23.69 20.13 -8.89
C ASN A 581 -22.65 21.25 -8.96
N SER A 582 -21.75 21.21 -9.93
CA SER A 582 -20.79 22.29 -10.16
C SER A 582 -21.31 23.25 -11.24
N HIS A 583 -21.17 24.56 -11.00
CA HIS A 583 -21.45 25.59 -11.98
C HIS A 583 -20.20 26.43 -12.22
N LEU A 584 -19.54 26.18 -13.35
CA LEU A 584 -18.36 26.92 -13.80
C LEU A 584 -18.80 28.07 -14.72
N THR A 585 -18.37 29.29 -14.41
CA THR A 585 -18.54 30.46 -15.30
C THR A 585 -17.79 30.28 -16.62
N ASP A 586 -18.20 30.99 -17.66
CA ASP A 586 -17.54 30.90 -18.97
C ASP A 586 -16.09 31.41 -18.91
N ASP A 587 -15.82 32.46 -18.12
CA ASP A 587 -14.46 32.96 -17.88
C ASP A 587 -13.56 31.89 -17.23
N PHE A 588 -14.09 31.11 -16.28
CA PHE A 588 -13.37 29.99 -15.68
C PHE A 588 -13.11 28.86 -16.69
N LYS A 589 -14.09 28.53 -17.55
CA LYS A 589 -13.93 27.51 -18.59
C LYS A 589 -12.91 27.93 -19.64
N ILE A 590 -12.87 29.22 -20.01
CA ILE A 590 -11.88 29.77 -20.94
C ILE A 590 -10.49 29.69 -20.30
N PHE A 591 -10.34 30.17 -19.07
CA PHE A 591 -9.09 30.05 -18.30
C PHE A 591 -8.62 28.59 -18.21
N SER A 592 -9.52 27.67 -17.84
CA SER A 592 -9.19 26.25 -17.75
C SER A 592 -8.77 25.68 -19.10
N ALA A 593 -9.50 26.01 -20.18
CA ALA A 593 -9.16 25.56 -21.53
C ALA A 593 -7.80 26.10 -22.00
N ASP A 594 -7.47 27.36 -21.70
CA ASP A 594 -6.17 27.96 -22.06
C ASP A 594 -5.00 27.16 -21.45
N PHE A 595 -5.14 26.72 -20.20
CA PHE A 595 -4.12 25.93 -19.49
C PHE A 595 -4.15 24.43 -19.80
N LYS A 596 -5.34 23.79 -19.81
CA LYS A 596 -5.51 22.35 -20.09
C LYS A 596 -5.22 22.01 -21.56
N GLN A 597 -5.68 22.85 -22.49
CA GLN A 597 -5.52 22.60 -23.93
C GLN A 597 -4.28 23.28 -24.50
N GLN A 598 -3.55 24.07 -23.70
CA GLN A 598 -2.38 24.86 -24.12
C GLN A 598 -2.67 25.59 -25.44
N LYS A 599 -3.90 26.10 -25.60
CA LYS A 599 -4.34 26.74 -26.85
C LYS A 599 -3.79 28.15 -26.90
N VAL A 600 -2.50 28.24 -27.18
CA VAL A 600 -1.79 29.51 -27.17
C VAL A 600 -1.89 30.27 -28.50
N GLU A 601 -3.04 30.15 -29.16
CA GLU A 601 -3.25 30.67 -30.52
C GLU A 601 -3.21 32.20 -30.57
N HIS A 602 -3.56 32.89 -29.48
CA HIS A 602 -3.68 34.35 -29.43
C HIS A 602 -2.42 35.12 -28.99
N MET A 603 -1.34 34.43 -28.60
CA MET A 603 -0.09 35.07 -28.21
C MET A 603 0.87 35.12 -29.38
N ASP A 604 1.10 36.31 -29.93
CA ASP A 604 2.05 36.49 -31.03
C ASP A 604 3.49 36.51 -30.53
N VAL A 605 4.38 35.85 -31.29
CA VAL A 605 5.84 35.95 -31.13
C VAL A 605 6.34 36.94 -32.18
N SER A 606 7.29 37.82 -31.81
CA SER A 606 7.88 38.79 -32.74
C SER A 606 8.31 38.11 -34.05
N LYS A 607 7.96 38.72 -35.19
CA LYS A 607 8.19 38.16 -36.53
C LYS A 607 9.64 37.76 -36.77
N LYS A 608 10.59 38.48 -36.17
CA LYS A 608 12.04 38.20 -36.21
C LYS A 608 12.38 36.78 -35.76
N TYR A 609 11.62 36.22 -34.80
CA TYR A 609 11.88 34.91 -34.23
C TYR A 609 11.10 33.77 -34.89
N LEU A 610 10.09 34.06 -35.70
CA LEU A 610 9.30 33.02 -36.37
C LEU A 610 10.14 32.17 -37.34
N ASP A 611 11.15 32.77 -37.97
CA ASP A 611 12.07 32.08 -38.87
C ASP A 611 13.26 31.40 -38.15
N VAL A 612 13.47 31.72 -36.87
CA VAL A 612 14.60 31.22 -36.06
C VAL A 612 14.16 30.12 -35.10
N LEU A 613 12.99 30.27 -34.47
CA LEU A 613 12.45 29.32 -33.51
C LEU A 613 11.83 28.11 -34.22
N LYS A 614 12.09 26.92 -33.69
CA LYS A 614 11.36 25.71 -34.09
C LYS A 614 9.91 25.76 -33.59
N PRO A 615 8.97 25.01 -34.20
CA PRO A 615 7.55 25.03 -33.82
C PRO A 615 7.31 24.77 -32.32
N TYR A 616 8.02 23.81 -31.72
CA TYR A 616 7.93 23.57 -30.29
C TYR A 616 8.45 24.78 -29.49
N GLN A 617 9.54 25.43 -29.90
CA GLN A 617 10.06 26.61 -29.20
C GLN A 617 9.07 27.77 -29.25
N VAL A 618 8.38 27.98 -30.37
CA VAL A 618 7.28 28.95 -30.49
C VAL A 618 6.19 28.64 -29.48
N HIS A 619 5.77 27.37 -29.37
CA HIS A 619 4.80 26.93 -28.37
C HIS A 619 5.28 27.21 -26.93
N GLY A 620 6.57 27.00 -26.64
CA GLY A 620 7.12 27.26 -25.30
C GLY A 620 7.16 28.74 -24.93
N VAL A 621 7.55 29.62 -25.86
CA VAL A 621 7.49 31.09 -25.66
C VAL A 621 6.06 31.54 -25.40
N LYS A 622 5.14 31.03 -26.20
CA LYS A 622 3.70 31.25 -26.06
C LYS A 622 3.20 30.84 -24.67
N TRP A 623 3.52 29.63 -24.21
CA TRP A 623 3.16 29.15 -22.87
C TRP A 623 3.74 30.03 -21.76
N LEU A 624 4.99 30.49 -21.88
CA LEU A 624 5.59 31.42 -20.92
C LEU A 624 4.86 32.77 -20.87
N LYS A 625 4.41 33.29 -22.02
CA LYS A 625 3.59 34.51 -22.07
C LYS A 625 2.22 34.31 -21.40
N LEU A 626 1.62 33.12 -21.56
CA LEU A 626 0.35 32.77 -20.91
C LEU A 626 0.46 32.82 -19.39
N LEU A 627 1.53 32.23 -18.84
CA LEU A 627 1.81 32.33 -17.41
C LEU A 627 1.92 33.79 -16.96
N GLY A 628 2.71 34.60 -17.67
CA GLY A 628 2.86 36.03 -17.37
C GLY A 628 1.54 36.79 -17.39
N ALA A 629 0.69 36.58 -18.41
CA ALA A 629 -0.59 37.27 -18.56
C ALA A 629 -1.57 37.01 -17.40
N TYR A 630 -1.54 35.81 -16.82
CA TYR A 630 -2.35 35.44 -15.65
C TYR A 630 -1.63 35.68 -14.31
N GLY A 631 -0.44 36.29 -14.31
CA GLY A 631 0.34 36.54 -13.09
C GLY A 631 0.95 35.29 -12.46
N PHE A 632 1.02 34.20 -13.23
CA PHE A 632 1.60 32.93 -12.80
C PHE A 632 3.07 32.81 -13.20
N ASN A 633 3.70 31.81 -12.58
CA ASN A 633 5.11 31.50 -12.67
C ASN A 633 5.26 30.01 -13.00
N GLY A 634 6.36 29.62 -13.65
CA GLY A 634 6.48 28.26 -14.15
C GLY A 634 7.89 27.72 -14.31
N ILE A 635 7.94 26.41 -14.57
CA ILE A 635 9.15 25.64 -14.82
C ILE A 635 9.21 25.27 -16.31
N LEU A 636 10.24 25.75 -17.00
CA LEU A 636 10.59 25.25 -18.32
C LEU A 636 11.61 24.11 -18.17
N ALA A 637 11.10 22.88 -18.19
CA ALA A 637 11.83 21.65 -17.94
C ALA A 637 12.15 20.85 -19.22
N ASP A 638 12.28 21.55 -20.35
CA ASP A 638 12.71 20.94 -21.62
C ASP A 638 14.06 20.24 -21.48
N ASP A 639 14.23 19.13 -22.21
CA ASP A 639 15.50 18.44 -22.33
C ASP A 639 16.67 19.38 -22.73
N MET A 640 17.85 19.01 -22.27
CA MET A 640 19.08 19.77 -22.48
C MET A 640 19.43 19.92 -23.96
N GLY A 641 19.41 21.14 -24.49
CA GLY A 641 19.74 21.40 -25.89
C GLY A 641 18.53 21.72 -26.79
N LEU A 642 17.31 21.71 -26.24
CA LEU A 642 16.10 22.21 -26.92
C LEU A 642 16.00 23.74 -26.99
N GLY A 643 17.05 24.47 -26.60
CA GLY A 643 17.11 25.94 -26.73
C GLY A 643 16.23 26.69 -25.72
N LYS A 644 16.26 26.32 -24.43
CA LYS A 644 15.56 27.05 -23.36
C LYS A 644 15.97 28.51 -23.28
N THR A 645 17.27 28.79 -23.35
CA THR A 645 17.82 30.16 -23.34
C THR A 645 17.22 31.01 -24.46
N LEU A 646 17.18 30.49 -25.70
CA LEU A 646 16.58 31.18 -26.84
C LEU A 646 15.08 31.47 -26.63
N GLN A 647 14.33 30.55 -26.02
CA GLN A 647 12.92 30.78 -25.67
C GLN A 647 12.76 31.92 -24.66
N ILE A 648 13.66 32.02 -23.67
CA ILE A 648 13.66 33.11 -22.69
C ILE A 648 14.07 34.44 -23.32
N ILE A 649 15.07 34.46 -24.19
CA ILE A 649 15.46 35.68 -24.93
C ILE A 649 14.26 36.19 -25.74
N ALA A 650 13.57 35.31 -26.46
CA ALA A 650 12.38 35.67 -27.23
C ALA A 650 11.21 36.13 -26.35
N LEU A 651 11.08 35.63 -25.12
CA LEU A 651 10.11 36.14 -24.15
C LEU A 651 10.46 37.57 -23.72
N LEU A 652 11.71 37.81 -23.32
CA LEU A 652 12.18 39.09 -22.78
C LEU A 652 12.15 40.22 -23.81
N GLU A 653 12.49 39.97 -25.09
CA GLU A 653 12.39 40.99 -26.15
C GLU A 653 10.94 41.50 -26.32
N ASN A 654 9.94 40.65 -26.04
CA ASN A 654 8.53 41.01 -26.16
C ASN A 654 7.94 41.61 -24.89
N SER A 655 8.72 41.77 -23.81
CA SER A 655 8.21 42.34 -22.56
C SER A 655 8.27 43.87 -22.59
N THR A 656 7.15 44.51 -22.28
CA THR A 656 7.02 45.97 -22.17
C THR A 656 7.00 46.36 -20.69
N SER A 657 8.16 46.37 -20.04
CA SER A 657 8.30 46.84 -18.65
C SER A 657 9.52 47.74 -18.52
N ASP A 658 9.41 48.78 -17.70
CA ASP A 658 10.53 49.67 -17.35
C ASP A 658 11.47 49.04 -16.29
N LEU A 659 11.09 47.89 -15.72
CA LEU A 659 11.89 47.17 -14.74
C LEU A 659 12.87 46.20 -15.42
N PRO A 660 14.13 46.11 -14.94
CA PRO A 660 15.11 45.17 -15.48
C PRO A 660 14.73 43.72 -15.17
N SER A 661 15.19 42.79 -16.01
CA SER A 661 15.07 41.35 -15.76
C SER A 661 16.39 40.76 -15.23
N LEU A 662 16.33 39.92 -14.19
CA LEU A 662 17.50 39.27 -13.58
C LEU A 662 17.57 37.80 -13.96
N VAL A 663 18.69 37.39 -14.56
CA VAL A 663 19.05 36.00 -14.81
C VAL A 663 20.11 35.57 -13.79
N VAL A 664 19.81 34.51 -13.04
CA VAL A 664 20.73 33.88 -12.09
C VAL A 664 21.11 32.51 -12.62
N ALA A 665 22.37 32.35 -13.00
CA ALA A 665 22.86 31.11 -13.59
C ALA A 665 24.11 30.58 -12.83
N PRO A 666 24.51 29.32 -13.01
CA PRO A 666 25.81 28.85 -12.54
C PRO A 666 26.93 29.75 -13.08
N ALA A 667 28.02 29.89 -12.31
CA ALA A 667 29.15 30.74 -12.68
C ALA A 667 29.76 30.44 -14.05
N SER A 668 29.47 29.25 -14.54
CA SER A 668 29.95 28.63 -15.74
C SER A 668 29.09 28.95 -16.98
N LEU A 669 27.82 29.36 -16.78
CA LEU A 669 26.87 29.78 -17.82
C LEU A 669 26.85 31.30 -18.05
N LEU A 670 27.46 32.08 -17.16
CA LEU A 670 27.38 33.54 -17.15
C LEU A 670 27.69 34.17 -18.54
N PHE A 671 28.83 33.80 -19.14
CA PHE A 671 29.23 34.34 -20.44
C PHE A 671 28.46 33.71 -21.61
N ASN A 672 28.01 32.46 -21.46
CA ASN A 672 27.19 31.82 -22.48
C ASN A 672 25.85 32.56 -22.67
N TRP A 673 25.22 33.00 -21.56
CA TRP A 673 24.02 33.83 -21.62
C TRP A 673 24.27 35.17 -22.35
N ASP A 674 25.40 35.83 -22.09
CA ASP A 674 25.77 37.07 -22.77
C ASP A 674 26.08 36.86 -24.26
N ASP A 675 26.80 35.80 -24.61
CA ASP A 675 27.08 35.43 -26.00
C ASP A 675 25.78 35.08 -26.76
N GLU A 676 24.85 34.36 -26.13
CA GLU A 676 23.55 34.02 -26.73
C GLU A 676 22.64 35.24 -26.89
N LEU A 677 22.59 36.14 -25.90
CA LEU A 677 21.87 37.40 -26.01
C LEU A 677 22.41 38.20 -27.19
N LYS A 678 23.72 38.47 -27.24
CA LYS A 678 24.35 39.21 -28.35
C LYS A 678 24.14 38.57 -29.72
N LYS A 679 24.05 37.23 -29.78
CA LYS A 679 23.81 36.48 -31.02
C LYS A 679 22.38 36.64 -31.54
N PHE A 680 21.38 36.57 -30.66
CA PHE A 680 19.97 36.53 -31.05
C PHE A 680 19.25 37.88 -30.93
N ASP A 681 19.73 38.77 -30.07
CA ASP A 681 19.27 40.15 -29.99
C ASP A 681 20.36 41.14 -29.56
N SER A 682 20.60 42.14 -30.40
CA SER A 682 21.60 43.18 -30.15
C SER A 682 21.00 44.46 -29.57
N ASN A 683 19.66 44.54 -29.44
CA ASN A 683 18.99 45.74 -28.97
C ASN A 683 18.87 45.82 -27.44
N LEU A 684 18.82 44.67 -26.76
CA LEU A 684 18.72 44.61 -25.30
C LEU A 684 20.07 44.93 -24.65
N LYS A 685 20.09 45.89 -23.73
CA LYS A 685 21.28 46.26 -22.96
C LYS A 685 21.51 45.22 -21.87
N THR A 686 22.63 44.50 -21.96
CA THR A 686 23.01 43.46 -21.02
C THR A 686 24.08 43.94 -20.03
N LEU A 687 23.92 43.59 -18.75
CA LEU A 687 24.93 43.81 -17.70
C LEU A 687 25.38 42.48 -17.10
N LEU A 688 26.68 42.21 -17.15
CA LEU A 688 27.29 41.08 -16.47
C LEU A 688 27.83 41.48 -15.09
N ILE A 689 27.37 40.80 -14.04
CA ILE A 689 27.88 41.01 -12.68
C ILE A 689 28.98 39.97 -12.39
N HIS A 690 30.24 40.41 -12.47
CA HIS A 690 31.40 39.58 -12.18
C HIS A 690 32.59 40.39 -11.68
N GLY A 691 33.66 39.69 -11.26
CA GLY A 691 34.90 40.31 -10.82
C GLY A 691 34.95 40.57 -9.30
N PRO A 692 35.87 41.44 -8.84
CA PRO A 692 36.05 41.77 -7.42
C PRO A 692 34.79 42.39 -6.79
N LYS A 693 34.67 42.34 -5.46
CA LYS A 693 33.48 42.82 -4.74
C LYS A 693 33.12 44.27 -5.08
N GLU A 694 34.11 45.18 -5.10
CA GLU A 694 33.89 46.60 -5.41
C GLU A 694 33.33 46.81 -6.81
N ALA A 695 33.88 46.12 -7.82
CA ALA A 695 33.38 46.19 -9.19
C ALA A 695 31.93 45.70 -9.28
N ARG A 696 31.60 44.59 -8.60
CA ARG A 696 30.24 44.05 -8.58
C ARG A 696 29.24 45.00 -7.92
N LEU A 697 29.59 45.60 -6.79
CA LEU A 697 28.70 46.55 -6.10
C LEU A 697 28.47 47.82 -6.93
N ASN A 698 29.48 48.31 -7.64
CA ASN A 698 29.33 49.42 -8.57
C ASN A 698 28.41 49.06 -9.74
N SER A 699 28.53 47.85 -10.30
CA SER A 699 27.62 47.39 -11.35
C SER A 699 26.18 47.26 -10.83
N ILE A 700 25.98 46.70 -9.63
CA ILE A 700 24.64 46.54 -9.03
C ILE A 700 23.95 47.89 -8.82
N SER A 701 24.72 48.93 -8.49
CA SER A 701 24.20 50.28 -8.27
C SER A 701 23.66 50.95 -9.53
N ASN A 702 24.05 50.49 -10.73
CA ASN A 702 23.62 51.04 -12.02
C ASN A 702 22.72 50.06 -12.80
N ILE A 703 22.03 49.16 -12.12
CA ILE A 703 21.18 48.12 -12.76
C ILE A 703 20.02 48.72 -13.57
N GLU A 704 19.49 49.87 -13.16
CA GLU A 704 18.33 50.53 -13.80
C GLU A 704 18.61 51.00 -15.24
N ASP A 705 19.88 51.12 -15.64
CA ASP A 705 20.26 51.54 -17.00
C ASP A 705 20.23 50.40 -18.06
N TYR A 706 19.94 49.17 -17.62
CA TYR A 706 20.03 47.95 -18.41
C TYR A 706 18.73 47.17 -18.41
N ASP A 707 18.47 46.43 -19.49
CA ASP A 707 17.24 45.64 -19.64
C ASP A 707 17.40 44.25 -19.00
N ILE A 708 18.60 43.66 -19.14
CA ILE A 708 18.90 42.30 -18.66
C ILE A 708 20.18 42.29 -17.82
N ILE A 709 20.05 41.79 -16.60
CA ILE A 709 21.16 41.60 -15.67
C ILE A 709 21.46 40.12 -15.56
N ILE A 710 22.72 39.73 -15.68
CA ILE A 710 23.14 38.33 -15.52
C ILE A 710 24.13 38.24 -14.37
N THR A 711 23.82 37.41 -13.38
CA THR A 711 24.67 37.16 -12.21
C THR A 711 24.76 35.67 -11.91
N THR A 712 25.54 35.33 -10.89
CA THR A 712 25.71 33.94 -10.45
C THR A 712 25.06 33.71 -9.09
N TYR A 713 24.67 32.46 -8.80
CA TYR A 713 24.14 32.09 -7.48
C TYR A 713 25.08 32.50 -6.33
N ASP A 714 26.40 32.33 -6.50
CA ASP A 714 27.39 32.69 -5.49
C ASP A 714 27.51 34.21 -5.32
N TYR A 715 27.52 34.98 -6.42
CA TYR A 715 27.57 36.44 -6.32
C TYR A 715 26.31 37.03 -5.72
N LEU A 716 25.13 36.55 -6.14
CA LEU A 716 23.86 36.97 -5.55
C LEU A 716 23.81 36.66 -4.06
N ARG A 717 24.26 35.47 -3.63
CA ARG A 717 24.35 35.12 -2.20
C ARG A 717 25.29 36.06 -1.45
N ASN A 718 26.49 36.29 -1.98
CA ASN A 718 27.53 37.04 -1.29
C ASN A 718 27.23 38.55 -1.20
N ASP A 719 26.53 39.08 -2.21
CA ASP A 719 26.21 40.51 -2.33
C ASP A 719 24.70 40.78 -2.15
N PHE A 720 23.97 39.86 -1.51
CA PHE A 720 22.51 39.87 -1.37
C PHE A 720 21.94 41.19 -0.84
N GLU A 721 22.63 41.84 0.10
CA GLU A 721 22.21 43.12 0.69
C GLU A 721 22.01 44.21 -0.37
N ALA A 722 22.83 44.21 -1.43
CA ALA A 722 22.74 45.20 -2.50
C ALA A 722 21.50 44.99 -3.40
N TYR A 723 20.89 43.81 -3.39
CA TYR A 723 19.70 43.50 -4.19
C TYR A 723 18.37 43.71 -3.45
N GLN A 724 18.37 43.89 -2.12
CA GLN A 724 17.13 43.93 -1.32
C GLN A 724 16.19 45.09 -1.67
N ALA A 725 16.75 46.21 -2.09
CA ALA A 725 16.00 47.41 -2.46
C ALA A 725 15.49 47.38 -3.91
N LEU A 726 16.01 46.48 -4.74
CA LEU A 726 15.72 46.42 -6.16
C LEU A 726 14.45 45.60 -6.44
N GLN A 727 13.77 45.92 -7.54
CA GLN A 727 12.63 45.19 -8.07
C GLN A 727 12.90 44.84 -9.53
N PHE A 728 12.55 43.62 -9.92
CA PHE A 728 12.78 43.10 -11.26
C PHE A 728 11.46 42.74 -11.96
N HIS A 729 11.42 42.84 -13.29
CA HIS A 729 10.29 42.37 -14.07
C HIS A 729 10.24 40.83 -14.04
N TYR A 730 11.26 40.18 -14.59
CA TYR A 730 11.48 38.74 -14.46
C TYR A 730 12.65 38.42 -13.54
N LEU A 731 12.49 37.41 -12.70
CA LEU A 731 13.58 36.69 -12.06
C LEU A 731 13.65 35.27 -12.63
N ILE A 732 14.66 35.04 -13.47
CA ILE A 732 14.88 33.76 -14.14
C ILE A 732 16.05 33.05 -13.46
N ILE A 733 15.82 31.82 -13.01
CA ILE A 733 16.89 30.97 -12.47
C ILE A 733 17.18 29.85 -13.45
N ASP A 734 18.43 29.75 -13.88
CA ASP A 734 18.90 28.67 -14.75
C ASP A 734 19.55 27.56 -13.91
N GLU A 735 19.38 26.32 -14.31
CA GLU A 735 19.74 25.13 -13.52
C GLU A 735 19.15 25.22 -12.10
N ALA A 736 17.81 25.27 -12.01
CA ALA A 736 17.04 25.47 -10.78
C ALA A 736 17.37 24.47 -9.64
N GLN A 737 18.02 23.34 -9.92
CA GLN A 737 18.53 22.42 -8.90
C GLN A 737 19.53 23.06 -7.91
N TYR A 738 20.10 24.23 -8.21
CA TYR A 738 20.93 24.99 -7.27
C TYR A 738 20.16 25.47 -6.03
N ILE A 739 18.83 25.57 -6.09
CA ILE A 739 17.96 25.95 -4.97
C ILE A 739 17.17 24.77 -4.38
N LYS A 740 17.56 23.52 -4.69
CA LYS A 740 16.85 22.31 -4.26
C LYS A 740 16.65 22.19 -2.74
N ASN A 741 17.58 22.74 -1.95
CA ASN A 741 17.49 22.72 -0.49
C ASN A 741 17.13 24.10 0.05
N GLN A 742 15.88 24.23 0.52
CA GLN A 742 15.31 25.46 1.08
C GLN A 742 16.09 26.04 2.28
N LYS A 743 16.86 25.21 3.00
CA LYS A 743 17.61 25.65 4.19
C LYS A 743 18.90 26.39 3.82
N THR A 744 19.37 26.26 2.58
CA THR A 744 20.62 26.87 2.14
C THR A 744 20.50 28.40 2.06
N GLN A 745 21.59 29.09 2.37
CA GLN A 745 21.64 30.55 2.23
C GLN A 745 21.41 30.98 0.77
N THR A 746 21.90 30.20 -0.20
CA THR A 746 21.65 30.44 -1.63
C THR A 746 20.15 30.46 -1.94
N ALA A 747 19.41 29.42 -1.57
CA ALA A 747 17.97 29.35 -1.82
C ALA A 747 17.22 30.51 -1.15
N ARG A 748 17.55 30.83 0.11
CA ARG A 748 16.94 31.97 0.82
C ARG A 748 17.21 33.31 0.13
N SER A 749 18.45 33.53 -0.31
CA SER A 749 18.84 34.79 -0.97
C SER A 749 18.07 34.97 -2.28
N VAL A 750 18.04 33.94 -3.13
CA VAL A 750 17.31 33.96 -4.41
C VAL A 750 15.82 34.16 -4.20
N LYS A 751 15.19 33.44 -3.26
CA LYS A 751 13.74 33.52 -3.01
C LYS A 751 13.27 34.88 -2.50
N THR A 752 14.15 35.64 -1.84
CA THR A 752 13.81 36.93 -1.24
C THR A 752 13.86 38.09 -2.23
N ILE A 753 14.50 37.91 -3.40
CA ILE A 753 14.55 38.94 -4.45
C ILE A 753 13.14 39.28 -4.92
N LYS A 754 12.80 40.58 -4.98
CA LYS A 754 11.48 41.03 -5.43
C LYS A 754 11.40 40.99 -6.94
N SER A 755 10.38 40.32 -7.47
CA SER A 755 10.09 40.30 -8.90
C SER A 755 8.61 40.14 -9.17
N GLU A 756 8.15 40.62 -10.34
CA GLU A 756 6.76 40.46 -10.79
C GLU A 756 6.51 39.03 -11.29
N HIS A 757 7.45 38.52 -12.08
CA HIS A 757 7.40 37.17 -12.62
C HIS A 757 8.65 36.37 -12.22
N ARG A 758 8.50 35.05 -12.13
CA ARG A 758 9.54 34.10 -11.74
C ARG A 758 9.50 32.89 -12.66
N LEU A 759 10.66 32.54 -13.20
CA LEU A 759 10.80 31.39 -14.10
C LEU A 759 11.96 30.52 -13.64
N ALA A 760 11.75 29.21 -13.64
CA ALA A 760 12.78 28.23 -13.35
C ALA A 760 13.09 27.43 -14.60
N LEU A 761 14.36 27.38 -15.01
CA LEU A 761 14.83 26.57 -16.11
C LEU A 761 15.57 25.36 -15.54
N THR A 762 15.22 24.18 -16.03
CA THR A 762 15.96 22.95 -15.71
C THR A 762 16.04 22.05 -16.93
N GLY A 763 17.18 21.36 -17.09
CA GLY A 763 17.33 20.30 -18.09
C GLY A 763 16.86 18.94 -17.58
N THR A 764 16.70 18.81 -16.27
CA THR A 764 16.37 17.57 -15.59
C THR A 764 15.21 17.89 -14.64
N PRO A 765 13.97 17.52 -15.00
CA PRO A 765 12.83 17.83 -14.15
C PRO A 765 12.98 17.06 -12.84
N ILE A 766 13.30 17.80 -11.78
CA ILE A 766 13.10 17.43 -10.37
C ILE A 766 13.60 16.00 -10.08
N GLU A 767 14.93 15.86 -10.05
CA GLU A 767 15.53 14.54 -10.18
C GLU A 767 15.50 13.64 -8.95
N ASN A 768 15.20 14.12 -7.73
CA ASN A 768 15.52 13.30 -6.56
C ASN A 768 14.53 13.30 -5.40
N THR A 769 13.70 14.33 -5.19
CA THR A 769 12.79 14.39 -4.02
C THR A 769 11.61 15.33 -4.24
N LEU A 770 10.46 15.03 -3.63
CA LEU A 770 9.33 15.96 -3.53
C LEU A 770 9.70 17.26 -2.80
N ALA A 771 10.70 17.24 -1.92
CA ALA A 771 11.23 18.42 -1.26
C ALA A 771 11.91 19.41 -2.24
N GLU A 772 12.55 18.91 -3.30
CA GLU A 772 13.14 19.74 -4.35
C GLU A 772 12.06 20.42 -5.19
N LEU A 773 11.03 19.66 -5.59
CA LEU A 773 9.82 20.21 -6.23
C LEU A 773 9.23 21.33 -5.38
N TRP A 774 9.01 21.06 -4.08
CA TRP A 774 8.48 22.04 -3.15
C TRP A 774 9.37 23.29 -3.09
N SER A 775 10.69 23.13 -3.00
CA SER A 775 11.60 24.27 -2.93
C SER A 775 11.55 25.14 -4.18
N ILE A 776 11.39 24.56 -5.38
CA ILE A 776 11.24 25.30 -6.63
C ILE A 776 9.87 25.99 -6.69
N PHE A 777 8.79 25.33 -6.30
CA PHE A 777 7.46 25.95 -6.25
C PHE A 777 7.36 27.06 -5.19
N ASP A 778 8.05 26.92 -4.06
CA ASP A 778 8.17 27.98 -3.05
C ASP A 778 8.96 29.18 -3.58
N PHE A 779 9.86 28.98 -4.55
CA PHE A 779 10.46 30.10 -5.30
C PHE A 779 9.46 30.72 -6.28
N LEU A 780 8.76 29.92 -7.08
CA LEU A 780 7.86 30.41 -8.12
C LEU A 780 6.62 31.10 -7.56
N MET A 781 5.93 30.45 -6.63
CA MET A 781 4.65 30.87 -6.06
C MET A 781 4.67 30.56 -4.55
N PRO A 782 5.27 31.42 -3.72
CA PRO A 782 5.36 31.21 -2.27
C PRO A 782 4.00 30.93 -1.64
N GLY A 783 3.89 29.83 -0.89
CA GLY A 783 2.64 29.40 -0.26
C GLY A 783 1.71 28.56 -1.13
N TYR A 784 1.99 28.38 -2.43
CA TYR A 784 1.19 27.54 -3.34
C TYR A 784 1.06 26.10 -2.84
N LEU A 785 2.20 25.47 -2.53
CA LEU A 785 2.27 24.13 -1.94
C LEU A 785 2.33 24.17 -0.42
N TYR A 786 1.71 25.18 0.20
CA TYR A 786 1.72 25.42 1.63
C TYR A 786 3.13 25.53 2.23
N ASN A 787 3.24 25.56 3.56
CA ASN A 787 4.54 25.48 4.22
C ASN A 787 5.10 24.04 4.14
N TYR A 788 6.43 23.92 4.20
CA TYR A 788 7.09 22.62 4.04
C TYR A 788 6.67 21.55 5.07
N ASN A 789 6.33 21.94 6.31
CA ASN A 789 5.90 20.95 7.31
C ASN A 789 4.56 20.31 6.93
N TYR A 790 3.60 21.12 6.48
CA TYR A 790 2.33 20.64 5.97
C TYR A 790 2.52 19.80 4.71
N PHE A 791 3.31 20.33 3.75
CA PHE A 791 3.62 19.61 2.52
C PHE A 791 4.23 18.23 2.82
N LYS A 792 5.14 18.17 3.79
CA LYS A 792 5.79 16.94 4.19
C LYS A 792 4.81 15.92 4.77
N SER A 793 3.93 16.34 5.68
CA SER A 793 2.95 15.43 6.29
C SER A 793 1.83 15.00 5.36
N HIS A 794 1.41 15.87 4.44
CA HIS A 794 0.23 15.67 3.61
C HIS A 794 0.53 15.10 2.22
N PHE A 795 1.73 15.39 1.67
CA PHE A 795 2.15 14.89 0.36
C PHE A 795 3.40 14.00 0.46
N GLU A 796 4.50 14.50 1.04
CA GLU A 796 5.79 13.78 0.98
C GLU A 796 5.75 12.40 1.67
N ILE A 797 5.24 12.32 2.90
CA ILE A 797 5.17 11.06 3.66
C ILE A 797 4.18 10.07 3.03
N PRO A 798 2.91 10.44 2.72
CA PRO A 798 1.97 9.50 2.09
C PRO A 798 2.46 8.99 0.73
N ILE A 799 3.04 9.86 -0.10
CA ILE A 799 3.52 9.45 -1.43
C ILE A 799 4.77 8.55 -1.31
N VAL A 800 5.75 8.91 -0.47
CA VAL A 800 7.04 8.21 -0.44
C VAL A 800 7.02 6.96 0.45
N GLN A 801 6.33 6.99 1.59
CA GLN A 801 6.34 5.89 2.57
C GLN A 801 5.13 4.97 2.42
N GLU A 802 3.96 5.53 2.14
CA GLU A 802 2.69 4.78 2.09
C GLU A 802 2.27 4.42 0.65
N GLN A 803 2.96 4.98 -0.36
CA GLN A 803 2.68 4.80 -1.79
C GLN A 803 1.22 5.14 -2.16
N ASP A 804 0.68 6.20 -1.56
CA ASP A 804 -0.69 6.64 -1.80
C ASP A 804 -0.84 7.29 -3.19
N ALA A 805 -1.45 6.55 -4.11
CA ALA A 805 -1.69 6.99 -5.48
C ALA A 805 -2.65 8.18 -5.59
N TYR A 806 -3.64 8.30 -4.69
CA TYR A 806 -4.63 9.38 -4.73
C TYR A 806 -3.99 10.73 -4.41
N ILE A 807 -3.18 10.77 -3.35
CA ILE A 807 -2.46 11.98 -2.93
C ILE A 807 -1.42 12.40 -3.97
N GLN A 808 -0.80 11.42 -4.63
CA GLN A 808 0.15 11.68 -5.70
C GLN A 808 -0.52 12.29 -6.94
N ASP A 809 -1.66 11.75 -7.36
CA ASP A 809 -2.46 12.31 -8.46
C ASP A 809 -2.92 13.74 -8.14
N GLN A 810 -3.28 14.00 -6.88
CA GLN A 810 -3.63 15.34 -6.41
C GLN A 810 -2.45 16.30 -6.57
N LEU A 811 -1.26 15.95 -6.07
CA LEU A 811 -0.07 16.80 -6.22
C LEU A 811 0.28 17.03 -7.69
N LYS A 812 0.17 16.00 -8.52
CA LYS A 812 0.45 16.08 -9.96
C LYS A 812 -0.51 17.04 -10.66
N ALA A 813 -1.81 16.98 -10.37
CA ALA A 813 -2.79 17.92 -10.90
C ALA A 813 -2.47 19.37 -10.52
N MET A 814 -2.00 19.59 -9.28
CA MET A 814 -1.58 20.93 -8.82
C MET A 814 -0.37 21.47 -9.57
N VAL A 815 0.66 20.65 -9.83
CA VAL A 815 1.93 21.17 -10.38
C VAL A 815 2.00 21.16 -11.91
N SER A 816 1.30 20.25 -12.58
CA SER A 816 1.41 20.03 -14.03
C SER A 816 1.14 21.27 -14.90
N PRO A 817 0.14 22.13 -14.62
CA PRO A 817 -0.13 23.33 -15.42
C PRO A 817 1.04 24.32 -15.47
N PHE A 818 1.90 24.29 -14.46
CA PHE A 818 3.04 25.20 -14.29
C PHE A 818 4.37 24.57 -14.72
N ILE A 819 4.35 23.38 -15.33
CA ILE A 819 5.54 22.68 -15.80
C ILE A 819 5.38 22.36 -17.29
N LEU A 820 6.28 22.89 -18.12
CA LEU A 820 6.40 22.49 -19.52
C LEU A 820 7.64 21.64 -19.69
N ARG A 821 7.46 20.36 -20.08
CA ARG A 821 8.54 19.40 -20.34
C ARG A 821 8.36 18.78 -21.72
N ARG A 822 9.44 18.74 -22.49
CA ARG A 822 9.51 18.08 -23.80
C ARG A 822 10.81 17.30 -23.93
N ILE A 823 10.72 16.12 -24.53
CA ILE A 823 11.86 15.23 -24.75
C ILE A 823 12.38 15.44 -26.17
N LYS A 824 13.71 15.34 -26.39
CA LYS A 824 14.31 15.56 -27.72
C LYS A 824 13.69 14.71 -28.82
N GLN A 825 13.44 13.43 -28.54
CA GLN A 825 12.90 12.46 -29.49
C GLN A 825 11.50 12.85 -29.99
N ASP A 826 10.69 13.49 -29.14
CA ASP A 826 9.32 13.85 -29.47
C ASP A 826 9.24 15.11 -30.35
N VAL A 827 10.26 15.98 -30.30
CA VAL A 827 10.19 17.34 -30.89
C VAL A 827 11.24 17.63 -31.95
N LEU A 828 12.32 16.87 -32.02
CA LEU A 828 13.39 17.02 -33.02
C LEU A 828 13.51 15.75 -33.86
N LEU A 829 12.57 15.57 -34.80
CA LEU A 829 12.58 14.47 -35.77
C LEU A 829 13.77 14.52 -36.75
N ASP A 830 14.44 15.68 -36.86
CA ASP A 830 15.57 15.91 -37.78
C ASP A 830 16.96 15.65 -37.13
N LEU A 831 17.02 15.35 -35.83
CA LEU A 831 18.30 15.09 -35.16
C LEU A 831 18.76 13.67 -35.52
N PRO A 832 20.03 13.47 -35.95
CA PRO A 832 20.54 12.13 -36.24
C PRO A 832 20.49 11.23 -35.00
N ASP A 833 20.53 9.92 -35.19
CA ASP A 833 20.42 8.97 -34.08
C ASP A 833 21.56 9.13 -33.06
N LYS A 834 21.21 9.04 -31.78
CA LYS A 834 22.17 8.91 -30.67
C LYS A 834 22.30 7.43 -30.34
N ILE A 835 23.47 6.85 -30.61
CA ILE A 835 23.72 5.43 -30.36
C ILE A 835 24.49 5.29 -29.05
N GLU A 836 23.85 4.76 -28.01
CA GLU A 836 24.51 4.45 -26.75
C GLU A 836 24.97 2.98 -26.72
N LYS A 837 26.26 2.75 -26.45
CA LYS A 837 26.87 1.43 -26.32
C LYS A 837 27.61 1.31 -25.00
N THR A 838 27.33 0.27 -24.25
CA THR A 838 28.10 -0.10 -23.05
C THR A 838 29.12 -1.17 -23.45
N LEU A 839 30.40 -0.88 -23.26
CA LEU A 839 31.49 -1.84 -23.45
C LEU A 839 31.91 -2.38 -22.10
N SER A 840 31.69 -3.69 -21.90
CA SER A 840 32.17 -4.42 -20.74
C SER A 840 33.61 -4.87 -20.99
N LEU A 841 34.51 -4.50 -20.09
CA LEU A 841 35.94 -4.75 -20.15
C LEU A 841 36.36 -5.69 -19.03
N GLU A 842 37.27 -6.62 -19.30
CA GLU A 842 37.79 -7.54 -18.30
C GLU A 842 39.06 -6.97 -17.64
N PHE A 843 39.24 -7.28 -16.35
CA PHE A 843 40.49 -6.98 -15.66
C PHE A 843 41.62 -7.87 -16.19
N SER A 844 42.84 -7.35 -16.20
CA SER A 844 44.02 -8.21 -16.24
C SER A 844 44.14 -9.01 -14.94
N GLU A 845 44.90 -10.11 -14.96
CA GLU A 845 45.06 -10.96 -13.77
C GLU A 845 45.55 -10.20 -12.54
N ASP A 846 46.47 -9.24 -12.71
CA ASP A 846 47.04 -8.49 -11.59
C ASP A 846 46.09 -7.41 -11.07
N GLU A 847 45.32 -6.77 -11.95
CA GLU A 847 44.26 -5.84 -11.55
C GLU A 847 43.14 -6.56 -10.81
N ALA A 848 42.73 -7.74 -11.28
CA ALA A 848 41.71 -8.56 -10.65
C ALA A 848 42.13 -8.95 -9.23
N LYS A 849 43.38 -9.38 -9.03
CA LYS A 849 43.93 -9.68 -7.70
C LYS A 849 43.87 -8.46 -6.77
N LEU A 850 44.28 -7.28 -7.25
CA LEU A 850 44.21 -6.04 -6.48
C LEU A 850 42.77 -5.66 -6.11
N TYR A 851 41.86 -5.76 -7.08
CA TYR A 851 40.45 -5.44 -6.90
C TYR A 851 39.79 -6.36 -5.87
N TYR A 852 39.94 -7.69 -6.03
CA TYR A 852 39.34 -8.66 -5.12
C TYR A 852 39.97 -8.63 -3.73
N ALA A 853 41.28 -8.40 -3.61
CA ALA A 853 41.93 -8.21 -2.31
C ALA A 853 41.34 -7.01 -1.57
N LYS A 854 41.10 -5.90 -2.29
CA LYS A 854 40.51 -4.70 -1.72
C LYS A 854 39.03 -4.87 -1.36
N LEU A 855 38.27 -5.55 -2.22
CA LEU A 855 36.87 -5.89 -1.97
C LEU A 855 36.72 -6.78 -0.73
N ALA A 856 37.57 -7.80 -0.59
CA ALA A 856 37.57 -8.70 0.57
C ALA A 856 37.96 -7.97 1.87
N GLN A 857 38.93 -7.05 1.82
CA GLN A 857 39.26 -6.19 2.96
C GLN A 857 38.05 -5.33 3.36
N GLY A 858 37.42 -4.73 2.35
CA GLY A 858 36.25 -3.88 2.53
C GLY A 858 35.04 -4.60 3.11
N SER A 859 34.72 -5.79 2.59
CA SER A 859 33.63 -6.62 3.08
C SER A 859 33.81 -7.00 4.56
N LYS A 860 35.03 -7.39 4.98
CA LYS A 860 35.33 -7.67 6.39
C LYS A 860 35.13 -6.45 7.30
N GLN A 861 35.58 -5.28 6.85
CA GLN A 861 35.37 -4.02 7.59
C GLN A 861 33.88 -3.67 7.67
N LEU A 862 33.14 -3.85 6.58
CA LEU A 862 31.72 -3.55 6.51
C LEU A 862 30.90 -4.43 7.44
N THR A 863 31.16 -5.74 7.49
CA THR A 863 30.47 -6.67 8.40
C THR A 863 30.64 -6.23 9.86
N SER A 864 31.86 -5.86 10.25
CA SER A 864 32.14 -5.37 11.62
C SER A 864 31.46 -4.03 11.95
N ILE A 865 31.22 -3.18 10.94
CA ILE A 865 30.56 -1.86 11.12
C ILE A 865 29.03 -1.99 11.08
N LEU A 866 28.49 -2.91 10.29
CA LEU A 866 27.05 -3.14 10.16
C LEU A 866 26.43 -3.79 11.41
N GLU A 867 27.25 -4.51 12.19
CA GLU A 867 26.93 -5.04 13.52
C GLU A 867 26.88 -3.95 14.61
N ALA A 868 27.47 -2.78 14.37
CA ALA A 868 27.35 -1.64 15.28
C ALA A 868 26.00 -0.90 15.10
N GLU A 869 25.50 -0.27 16.18
CA GLU A 869 24.26 0.53 16.15
C GLU A 869 24.34 1.73 15.18
N ARG A 870 25.55 2.19 14.82
CA ARG A 870 25.78 3.29 13.88
C ARG A 870 26.81 2.91 12.82
N VAL A 871 26.37 2.93 11.57
CA VAL A 871 27.24 2.76 10.40
C VAL A 871 27.99 4.07 10.15
N ASP A 872 29.33 4.03 10.16
CA ASP A 872 30.12 5.18 9.72
C ASP A 872 30.14 5.25 8.19
N ASN A 873 29.21 6.02 7.64
CA ASN A 873 29.04 6.23 6.20
C ASN A 873 30.31 6.76 5.50
N ILE A 874 31.26 7.35 6.25
CA ILE A 874 32.50 7.90 5.69
C ILE A 874 33.43 6.76 5.22
N MET A 875 33.57 5.68 6.01
CA MET A 875 34.43 4.55 5.65
C MET A 875 33.91 3.80 4.41
N VAL A 876 32.58 3.64 4.30
CA VAL A 876 31.94 3.01 3.14
C VAL A 876 32.21 3.81 1.86
N LEU A 877 32.07 5.14 1.92
CA LEU A 877 32.34 6.04 0.80
C LEU A 877 33.81 6.01 0.39
N GLN A 878 34.74 5.92 1.35
CA GLN A 878 36.17 5.79 1.07
C GLN A 878 36.47 4.48 0.31
N LEU A 879 35.96 3.34 0.80
CA LEU A 879 36.16 2.04 0.17
C LEU A 879 35.59 1.99 -1.25
N LEU A 880 34.37 2.52 -1.46
CA LEU A 880 33.77 2.63 -2.79
C LEU A 880 34.63 3.49 -3.72
N ASN A 881 35.17 4.60 -3.22
CA ASN A 881 36.04 5.46 -4.00
C ASN A 881 37.34 4.75 -4.40
N GLU A 882 37.94 3.98 -3.49
CA GLU A 882 39.14 3.19 -3.76
C GLU A 882 38.87 2.07 -4.78
N LEU A 883 37.77 1.31 -4.65
CA LEU A 883 37.38 0.30 -5.64
C LEU A 883 37.17 0.90 -7.03
N ARG A 884 36.49 2.06 -7.13
CA ARG A 884 36.33 2.78 -8.40
C ARG A 884 37.67 3.23 -8.98
N GLN A 885 38.62 3.65 -8.16
CA GLN A 885 39.95 4.01 -8.61
C GLN A 885 40.72 2.81 -9.19
N ILE A 886 40.58 1.61 -8.59
CA ILE A 886 41.17 0.37 -9.13
C ILE A 886 40.54 0.01 -10.49
N CYS A 887 39.22 0.12 -10.63
CA CYS A 887 38.52 -0.09 -11.91
C CYS A 887 39.01 0.85 -13.02
N ILE A 888 39.40 2.07 -12.65
CA ILE A 888 39.89 3.07 -13.59
C ILE A 888 41.34 2.80 -13.96
N ASP A 889 42.24 2.88 -12.98
CA ASP A 889 43.65 2.61 -13.13
C ASP A 889 44.32 2.44 -11.75
N PRO A 890 44.94 1.29 -11.43
CA PRO A 890 45.59 1.08 -10.13
C PRO A 890 46.65 2.12 -9.75
N ARG A 891 47.28 2.80 -10.72
CA ARG A 891 48.27 3.87 -10.51
C ARG A 891 47.68 5.13 -9.85
N LEU A 892 46.36 5.18 -9.69
CA LEU A 892 45.67 6.20 -8.91
C LEU A 892 45.86 6.01 -7.40
N LEU A 893 46.07 4.76 -6.95
CA LEU A 893 46.20 4.37 -5.55
C LEU A 893 47.62 3.95 -5.17
N TYR A 894 48.30 3.27 -6.09
CA TYR A 894 49.58 2.62 -5.84
C TYR A 894 50.65 3.23 -6.75
N ASP A 895 51.68 3.83 -6.15
CA ASP A 895 52.73 4.55 -6.91
C ASP A 895 53.80 3.60 -7.48
N ASP A 896 53.84 2.34 -7.05
CA ASP A 896 54.75 1.28 -7.51
C ASP A 896 54.28 0.56 -8.79
N ILE A 897 53.07 0.87 -9.26
CA ILE A 897 52.54 0.36 -10.53
C ILE A 897 52.90 1.35 -11.64
N GLU A 898 53.59 0.88 -12.68
CA GLU A 898 53.96 1.72 -13.82
C GLU A 898 53.15 1.41 -15.09
N THR A 899 52.60 0.20 -15.17
CA THR A 899 51.90 -0.30 -16.35
C THR A 899 50.52 0.34 -16.52
N PRO A 900 50.08 0.65 -17.77
CA PRO A 900 48.73 1.13 -18.01
C PRO A 900 47.68 0.06 -17.75
N SER A 901 46.56 0.50 -17.18
CA SER A 901 45.42 -0.37 -16.90
C SER A 901 44.74 -0.91 -18.16
N SER A 902 43.99 -2.00 -18.01
CA SER A 902 43.19 -2.61 -19.08
C SER A 902 42.20 -1.62 -19.68
N LYS A 903 41.60 -0.75 -18.85
CA LYS A 903 40.66 0.27 -19.29
C LYS A 903 41.32 1.39 -20.10
N ILE A 904 42.50 1.86 -19.69
CA ILE A 904 43.27 2.84 -20.47
C ILE A 904 43.69 2.25 -21.82
N LYS A 905 44.20 1.01 -21.84
CA LYS A 905 44.58 0.32 -23.08
C LYS A 905 43.40 0.20 -24.05
N ALA A 906 42.26 -0.30 -23.57
CA ALA A 906 41.04 -0.38 -24.36
C ALA A 906 40.58 0.99 -24.89
N THR A 907 40.75 2.06 -24.11
CA THR A 907 40.43 3.42 -24.57
C THR A 907 41.32 3.86 -25.73
N ILE A 908 42.63 3.59 -25.66
CA ILE A 908 43.56 3.88 -26.76
C ILE A 908 43.19 3.06 -28.01
N GLU A 909 42.93 1.76 -27.85
CA GLU A 909 42.49 0.86 -28.95
C GLU A 909 41.19 1.35 -29.62
N ILE A 910 40.25 1.91 -28.84
CA ILE A 910 39.02 2.52 -29.39
C ILE A 910 39.34 3.82 -30.12
N LEU A 911 40.30 4.63 -29.64
CA LEU A 911 40.64 5.91 -30.24
C LEU A 911 41.41 5.78 -31.55
N GLU A 912 42.26 4.77 -31.73
CA GLU A 912 43.06 4.55 -32.94
C GLU A 912 42.24 4.62 -34.25
N PRO A 913 41.13 3.86 -34.42
CA PRO A 913 40.32 3.95 -35.63
C PRO A 913 39.60 5.30 -35.76
N LEU A 914 39.12 5.88 -34.65
CA LEU A 914 38.41 7.16 -34.65
C LEU A 914 39.33 8.32 -35.08
N VAL A 915 40.56 8.32 -34.56
CA VAL A 915 41.61 9.28 -34.90
C VAL A 915 42.05 9.11 -36.35
N SER A 916 42.19 7.87 -36.82
CA SER A 916 42.51 7.56 -38.22
C SER A 916 41.43 8.06 -39.19
N SER A 917 40.16 8.02 -38.78
CA SER A 917 39.02 8.56 -39.52
C SER A 917 38.79 10.06 -39.29
N LYS A 918 39.67 10.75 -38.54
CA LYS A 918 39.57 12.17 -38.16
C LYS A 918 38.24 12.53 -37.47
N GLN A 919 37.69 11.59 -36.71
CA GLN A 919 36.49 11.84 -35.92
C GLN A 919 36.87 12.45 -34.56
N LYS A 920 36.21 13.57 -34.22
CA LYS A 920 36.44 14.25 -32.95
C LYS A 920 35.75 13.51 -31.80
N THR A 921 36.48 13.28 -30.72
CA THR A 921 36.06 12.47 -29.57
C THR A 921 36.18 13.25 -28.26
N LEU A 922 35.11 13.26 -27.46
CA LEU A 922 35.11 13.76 -26.09
C LEU A 922 35.32 12.59 -25.12
N ILE A 923 36.20 12.74 -24.14
CA ILE A 923 36.43 11.74 -23.09
C ILE A 923 36.13 12.37 -21.74
N PHE A 924 35.13 11.82 -21.05
CA PHE A 924 34.70 12.27 -19.74
C PHE A 924 35.18 11.32 -18.65
N SER A 925 35.72 11.88 -17.57
CA SER A 925 36.06 11.12 -16.35
C SER A 925 35.71 11.93 -15.11
N SER A 926 35.31 11.24 -14.03
CA SER A 926 35.08 11.91 -12.75
C SER A 926 36.35 12.22 -11.96
N PHE A 927 37.46 11.57 -12.30
CA PHE A 927 38.75 11.74 -11.64
C PHE A 927 39.67 12.60 -12.53
N THR A 928 40.28 13.65 -11.98
CA THR A 928 41.21 14.50 -12.76
C THR A 928 42.57 13.84 -12.96
N ARG A 929 42.98 12.97 -12.02
CA ARG A 929 44.24 12.22 -12.10
C ARG A 929 44.19 11.16 -13.20
N SER A 930 43.04 10.52 -13.46
CA SER A 930 42.88 9.57 -14.58
C SER A 930 43.02 10.26 -15.95
N LEU A 931 42.45 11.46 -16.12
CA LEU A 931 42.69 12.28 -17.32
C LEU A 931 44.17 12.58 -17.54
N SER A 932 44.93 12.77 -16.45
CA SER A 932 46.37 13.01 -16.52
C SER A 932 47.17 11.75 -16.85
N LEU A 933 46.64 10.55 -16.56
CA LEU A 933 47.22 9.28 -17.00
C LEU A 933 46.93 9.04 -18.48
N LEU A 934 45.68 9.22 -18.92
CA LEU A 934 45.31 9.19 -20.35
C LEU A 934 46.14 10.18 -21.17
N GLU A 935 46.39 11.38 -20.64
CA GLU A 935 47.26 12.38 -21.25
C GLU A 935 48.66 11.84 -21.60
N LYS A 936 49.25 11.03 -20.71
CA LYS A 936 50.58 10.44 -20.92
C LYS A 936 50.55 9.42 -22.04
N GLU A 937 49.53 8.57 -22.08
CA GLU A 937 49.39 7.55 -23.13
C GLU A 937 49.08 8.20 -24.49
N LEU A 938 48.20 9.21 -24.55
CA LEU A 938 47.92 9.96 -25.78
C LEU A 938 49.19 10.64 -26.34
N LYS A 939 50.05 11.17 -25.46
CA LYS A 939 51.36 11.71 -25.85
C LYS A 939 52.29 10.64 -26.41
N ALA A 940 52.30 9.44 -25.83
CA ALA A 940 53.12 8.33 -26.30
C ALA A 940 52.71 7.86 -27.70
N GLU A 941 51.40 7.84 -27.97
CA GLU A 941 50.81 7.48 -29.28
C GLU A 941 50.77 8.65 -30.29
N GLY A 942 51.25 9.85 -29.90
CA GLY A 942 51.28 11.01 -30.79
C GLY A 942 49.91 11.61 -31.12
N ILE A 943 48.89 11.36 -30.30
CA ILE A 943 47.52 11.86 -30.50
C ILE A 943 47.39 13.26 -29.90
N SER A 944 46.97 14.24 -30.71
CA SER A 944 46.67 15.61 -30.26
C SER A 944 45.44 15.65 -29.34
N TYR A 945 45.50 16.39 -28.25
CA TYR A 945 44.35 16.58 -27.36
C TYR A 945 44.31 17.96 -26.69
N PHE A 946 43.11 18.35 -26.25
CA PHE A 946 42.91 19.38 -25.24
C PHE A 946 42.49 18.77 -23.90
N LYS A 947 42.73 19.49 -22.80
CA LYS A 947 42.33 19.07 -21.46
C LYS A 947 41.63 20.21 -20.72
N LEU A 948 40.43 19.94 -20.24
CA LEU A 948 39.62 20.87 -19.44
C LEU A 948 39.32 20.28 -18.07
N THR A 949 39.74 20.99 -17.04
CA THR A 949 39.49 20.62 -15.63
C THR A 949 38.85 21.79 -14.87
N GLY A 950 38.58 21.60 -13.57
CA GLY A 950 38.07 22.66 -12.71
C GLY A 950 39.10 23.77 -12.40
N ALA A 951 40.39 23.55 -12.70
CA ALA A 951 41.46 24.50 -12.41
C ALA A 951 41.62 25.59 -13.49
N ASN A 952 41.06 25.37 -14.69
CA ASN A 952 41.15 26.34 -15.78
C ASN A 952 40.32 27.59 -15.47
N SER A 953 40.88 28.76 -15.79
CA SER A 953 40.16 30.03 -15.72
C SER A 953 38.96 30.03 -16.69
N LYS A 954 38.01 30.95 -16.50
CA LYS A 954 36.83 31.01 -17.36
C LYS A 954 37.22 31.38 -18.79
N GLU A 955 38.19 32.29 -18.95
CA GLU A 955 38.75 32.73 -20.21
C GLU A 955 39.48 31.59 -20.94
N GLU A 956 40.33 30.83 -20.23
CA GLU A 956 41.00 29.64 -20.79
C GLU A 956 39.99 28.59 -21.25
N ARG A 957 38.94 28.35 -20.47
CA ARG A 957 37.87 27.39 -20.84
C ARG A 957 37.22 27.78 -22.18
N ARG A 958 36.90 29.06 -22.37
CA ARG A 958 36.32 29.55 -23.64
C ARG A 958 37.29 29.33 -24.80
N GLN A 959 38.56 29.71 -24.63
CA GLN A 959 39.59 29.52 -25.66
C GLN A 959 39.76 28.06 -26.07
N LEU A 960 39.77 27.12 -25.11
CA LEU A 960 39.89 25.69 -25.40
C LEU A 960 38.67 25.13 -26.14
N VAL A 961 37.47 25.59 -25.80
CA VAL A 961 36.22 25.16 -26.46
C VAL A 961 36.15 25.70 -27.89
N ASP A 962 36.45 26.98 -28.07
CA ASP A 962 36.49 27.61 -29.40
C ASP A 962 37.59 26.97 -30.26
N ALA A 963 38.75 26.67 -29.68
CA ALA A 963 39.83 25.94 -30.35
C ALA A 963 39.35 24.54 -30.76
N PHE A 964 38.80 23.74 -29.86
CA PHE A 964 38.36 22.38 -30.20
C PHE A 964 37.29 22.34 -31.31
N GLN A 965 36.43 23.35 -31.41
CA GLN A 965 35.45 23.39 -32.50
C GLN A 965 36.09 23.67 -33.87
N ASN A 966 37.10 24.53 -33.94
CA ASN A 966 37.68 25.03 -35.19
C ASN A 966 39.01 24.37 -35.60
N ASP A 967 39.76 23.82 -34.64
CA ASP A 967 41.09 23.22 -34.83
C ASP A 967 41.00 21.75 -35.28
N ASP A 968 42.11 21.19 -35.79
CA ASP A 968 42.20 19.79 -36.22
C ASP A 968 42.45 18.80 -35.06
N THR A 969 42.55 19.28 -33.82
CA THR A 969 42.70 18.43 -32.63
C THR A 969 41.52 17.47 -32.46
N LEU A 970 41.82 16.18 -32.30
CA LEU A 970 40.83 15.09 -32.36
C LEU A 970 40.27 14.65 -31.00
N VAL A 971 40.99 14.88 -29.89
CA VAL A 971 40.56 14.40 -28.56
C VAL A 971 40.39 15.56 -27.59
N PHE A 972 39.30 15.56 -26.83
CA PHE A 972 39.10 16.51 -25.72
C PHE A 972 38.83 15.78 -24.40
N LEU A 973 39.79 15.86 -23.48
CA LEU A 973 39.70 15.33 -22.13
C LEU A 973 38.96 16.33 -21.22
N ILE A 974 37.82 15.94 -20.65
CA ILE A 974 36.99 16.83 -19.83
C ILE A 974 36.63 16.14 -18.51
N SER A 975 36.83 16.81 -17.38
CA SER A 975 36.33 16.26 -16.11
C SER A 975 34.81 16.43 -16.03
N LEU A 976 34.09 15.43 -15.51
CA LEU A 976 32.61 15.48 -15.41
C LEU A 976 32.12 16.71 -14.64
N LYS A 977 32.85 17.14 -13.60
CA LYS A 977 32.54 18.39 -12.87
C LYS A 977 32.74 19.65 -13.73
N ALA A 978 33.70 19.65 -14.64
CA ALA A 978 33.91 20.74 -15.59
C ALA A 978 32.94 20.68 -16.79
N ALA A 979 32.34 19.52 -17.05
CA ALA A 979 31.32 19.30 -18.09
C ALA A 979 29.91 19.77 -17.69
N GLY A 980 29.63 19.94 -16.39
CA GLY A 980 28.37 20.50 -15.84
C GLY A 980 28.18 22.00 -16.13
N VAL A 981 28.87 22.50 -17.14
CA VAL A 981 28.97 23.90 -17.56
C VAL A 981 28.47 23.95 -19.00
N GLY A 982 27.74 25.00 -19.35
CA GLY A 982 27.08 25.36 -20.62
C GLY A 982 27.71 25.06 -21.98
N LEU A 983 28.85 24.40 -22.05
CA LEU A 983 29.69 24.25 -23.22
C LEU A 983 28.94 23.70 -24.43
N ASN A 984 29.15 24.33 -25.58
CA ASN A 984 28.68 23.85 -26.87
C ASN A 984 29.83 23.11 -27.56
N LEU A 985 29.68 21.80 -27.78
CA LEU A 985 30.73 20.92 -28.32
C LEU A 985 30.21 20.08 -29.50
N THR A 986 29.38 20.69 -30.36
CA THR A 986 28.73 20.03 -31.51
C THR A 986 29.69 19.48 -32.56
N ALA A 987 30.98 19.86 -32.52
CA ALA A 987 32.00 19.33 -33.43
C ALA A 987 32.37 17.86 -33.15
N ALA A 988 32.05 17.32 -31.96
CA ALA A 988 32.34 15.94 -31.62
C ALA A 988 31.28 14.96 -32.12
N GLU A 989 31.73 13.83 -32.65
CA GLU A 989 30.90 12.71 -33.12
C GLU A 989 30.87 11.57 -32.11
N ASN A 990 31.93 11.45 -31.31
CA ASN A 990 32.08 10.36 -30.34
C ASN A 990 32.19 10.92 -28.92
N VAL A 991 31.54 10.26 -27.98
CA VAL A 991 31.62 10.56 -26.55
C VAL A 991 31.97 9.28 -25.80
N ILE A 992 33.09 9.28 -25.07
CA ILE A 992 33.51 8.17 -24.21
C ILE A 992 33.32 8.59 -22.75
N HIS A 993 32.45 7.88 -22.04
CA HIS A 993 32.40 7.93 -20.58
C HIS A 993 33.37 6.89 -20.03
N PHE A 994 34.50 7.38 -19.50
CA PHE A 994 35.61 6.56 -19.02
C PHE A 994 35.29 5.86 -17.69
N ASP A 995 34.46 6.48 -16.85
CA ASP A 995 33.98 5.88 -15.61
C ASP A 995 32.52 6.26 -15.35
N PRO A 996 31.71 5.35 -14.79
CA PRO A 996 30.33 5.65 -14.45
C PRO A 996 30.25 6.53 -13.21
N TRP A 997 29.23 7.39 -13.18
CA TRP A 997 28.97 8.37 -12.15
C TRP A 997 27.61 8.17 -11.50
N TRP A 998 27.47 8.43 -10.20
CA TRP A 998 26.22 8.16 -9.48
C TRP A 998 24.99 8.92 -10.00
N ASN A 999 25.20 10.06 -10.66
CA ASN A 999 24.14 10.89 -11.22
C ASN A 999 24.08 10.73 -12.75
N VAL A 1000 23.08 9.99 -13.24
CA VAL A 1000 22.82 9.74 -14.67
C VAL A 1000 22.60 11.03 -15.44
N ALA A 1001 21.89 12.00 -14.88
CA ALA A 1001 21.70 13.27 -15.57
C ALA A 1001 22.97 14.06 -15.76
N ALA A 1002 23.92 13.99 -14.83
CA ALA A 1002 25.22 14.64 -15.03
C ALA A 1002 25.98 14.00 -16.21
N GLU A 1003 25.88 12.67 -16.38
CA GLU A 1003 26.43 11.97 -17.56
C GLU A 1003 25.68 12.35 -18.84
N ASN A 1004 24.35 12.32 -18.82
CA ASN A 1004 23.51 12.67 -19.97
C ASN A 1004 23.74 14.12 -20.38
N GLN A 1005 23.83 15.04 -19.40
CA GLN A 1005 24.17 16.44 -19.57
C GLN A 1005 25.53 16.62 -20.24
N ALA A 1006 26.50 15.75 -19.96
CA ALA A 1006 27.82 15.77 -20.59
C ALA A 1006 27.77 15.22 -22.03
N SER A 1007 27.09 14.10 -22.28
CA SER A 1007 26.85 13.56 -23.64
C SER A 1007 26.06 14.55 -24.52
N ASP A 1008 25.06 15.18 -23.94
CA ASP A 1008 24.22 16.20 -24.57
C ASP A 1008 24.96 17.51 -24.84
N ARG A 1009 26.26 17.61 -24.57
CA ARG A 1009 27.12 18.71 -25.07
C ARG A 1009 27.50 18.52 -26.53
N ALA A 1010 27.65 17.27 -26.97
CA ALA A 1010 27.88 16.90 -28.37
C ALA A 1010 26.55 16.70 -29.13
N TYR A 1011 25.53 16.16 -28.46
CA TYR A 1011 24.21 15.91 -29.04
C TYR A 1011 23.24 17.08 -28.85
N ARG A 1012 23.43 18.14 -29.65
CA ARG A 1012 22.65 19.40 -29.62
C ARG A 1012 22.18 19.83 -31.00
N ILE A 1013 21.23 20.77 -31.03
CA ILE A 1013 20.80 21.48 -32.24
C ILE A 1013 22.04 22.08 -32.93
N GLY A 1014 22.25 21.73 -34.20
CA GLY A 1014 23.45 22.07 -34.98
C GLY A 1014 24.35 20.87 -35.25
N GLN A 1015 24.13 19.73 -34.59
CA GLN A 1015 24.75 18.46 -34.93
C GLN A 1015 24.15 17.89 -36.22
N THR A 1016 24.99 17.55 -37.20
CA THR A 1016 24.58 16.95 -38.48
C THR A 1016 25.00 15.49 -38.62
N LYS A 1017 25.81 14.97 -37.69
CA LYS A 1017 26.35 13.60 -37.71
C LYS A 1017 25.79 12.78 -36.56
N GLU A 1018 25.67 11.47 -36.76
CA GLU A 1018 25.30 10.52 -35.69
C GLU A 1018 26.29 10.63 -34.52
N VAL A 1019 25.76 10.67 -33.30
CA VAL A 1019 26.59 10.77 -32.09
C VAL A 1019 26.65 9.42 -31.41
N GLN A 1020 27.85 8.85 -31.32
CA GLN A 1020 28.08 7.58 -30.63
C GLN A 1020 28.54 7.85 -29.20
N VAL A 1021 27.78 7.36 -28.22
CA VAL A 1021 28.15 7.40 -26.80
C VAL A 1021 28.61 6.01 -26.36
N ILE A 1022 29.86 5.92 -25.89
CA ILE A 1022 30.50 4.69 -25.44
C ILE A 1022 30.71 4.78 -23.92
N LYS A 1023 30.12 3.87 -23.15
CA LYS A 1023 30.33 3.75 -21.71
C LYS A 1023 31.28 2.60 -21.42
N LEU A 1024 32.42 2.87 -20.79
CA LEU A 1024 33.42 1.85 -20.44
C LEU A 1024 33.20 1.35 -19.01
N ILE A 1025 32.96 0.05 -18.86
CA ILE A 1025 32.58 -0.57 -17.60
C ILE A 1025 33.46 -1.78 -17.35
N MET A 1026 34.08 -1.87 -16.18
CA MET A 1026 34.78 -3.08 -15.77
C MET A 1026 33.76 -4.14 -15.34
N LYS A 1027 33.84 -5.31 -15.96
CA LYS A 1027 33.06 -6.50 -15.63
C LYS A 1027 33.38 -7.01 -14.22
N ASP A 1028 32.41 -7.63 -13.56
CA ASP A 1028 32.55 -8.23 -12.23
C ASP A 1028 33.04 -7.22 -11.18
N SER A 1029 32.60 -5.97 -11.32
CA SER A 1029 33.09 -4.83 -10.53
C SER A 1029 31.97 -3.96 -9.96
N ILE A 1030 32.35 -3.01 -9.11
CA ILE A 1030 31.46 -2.02 -8.53
C ILE A 1030 30.80 -1.15 -9.60
N GLU A 1031 31.42 -1.01 -10.78
CA GLU A 1031 30.89 -0.21 -11.89
C GLU A 1031 29.61 -0.83 -12.49
N GLU A 1032 29.51 -2.16 -12.60
CA GLU A 1032 28.28 -2.83 -13.05
C GLU A 1032 27.13 -2.63 -12.06
N LYS A 1033 27.44 -2.66 -10.75
CA LYS A 1033 26.46 -2.37 -9.70
C LYS A 1033 25.99 -0.92 -9.76
N ILE A 1034 26.90 0.02 -10.02
CA ILE A 1034 26.55 1.44 -10.24
C ILE A 1034 25.60 1.57 -11.43
N LEU A 1035 25.87 0.89 -12.54
CA LEU A 1035 24.97 0.88 -13.69
C LEU A 1035 23.60 0.27 -13.37
N ALA A 1036 23.55 -0.85 -12.64
CA ALA A 1036 22.29 -1.46 -12.24
C ALA A 1036 21.45 -0.50 -11.37
N MET A 1037 22.09 0.19 -10.43
CA MET A 1037 21.43 1.23 -9.63
C MET A 1037 20.99 2.43 -10.46
N GLN A 1038 21.79 2.87 -11.43
CA GLN A 1038 21.41 3.93 -12.36
C GLN A 1038 20.17 3.53 -13.17
N ALA A 1039 20.12 2.29 -13.67
CA ALA A 1039 18.99 1.78 -14.44
C ALA A 1039 17.72 1.69 -13.58
N HIS A 1040 17.85 1.20 -12.34
CA HIS A 1040 16.75 1.20 -11.37
C HIS A 1040 16.27 2.63 -11.08
N LYS A 1041 17.19 3.58 -10.87
CA LYS A 1041 16.85 5.00 -10.68
C LYS A 1041 16.21 5.63 -11.89
N LYS A 1042 16.63 5.29 -13.11
CA LYS A 1042 16.05 5.82 -14.34
C LYS A 1042 14.60 5.35 -14.51
N ALA A 1043 14.35 4.06 -14.28
CA ALA A 1043 12.99 3.52 -14.24
C ALA A 1043 12.12 4.25 -13.18
N MET A 1044 12.70 4.56 -12.02
CA MET A 1044 12.04 5.30 -10.93
C MET A 1044 11.89 6.82 -11.19
N ALA A 1045 12.75 7.44 -11.97
CA ALA A 1045 12.70 8.88 -12.30
C ALA A 1045 11.73 9.18 -13.44
N ASP A 1046 11.56 8.25 -14.39
CA ASP A 1046 10.44 8.28 -15.35
C ASP A 1046 9.10 8.14 -14.60
N ILE A 1047 9.14 7.44 -13.47
CA ILE A 1047 8.11 7.36 -12.45
C ILE A 1047 8.07 8.62 -11.56
N PHE A 1048 8.72 9.78 -11.79
CA PHE A 1048 8.34 11.02 -11.06
C PHE A 1048 7.11 11.74 -11.65
N ILE A 1049 6.45 11.07 -12.60
CA ILE A 1049 5.01 11.14 -12.84
C ILE A 1049 4.21 10.28 -11.82
N GLU A 1050 4.91 9.53 -10.96
CA GLU A 1050 4.44 8.54 -9.95
C GLU A 1050 5.45 8.20 -8.78
N GLY A 1051 6.15 9.18 -8.18
CA GLY A 1051 6.94 9.08 -6.92
C GLY A 1051 8.14 8.10 -6.78
N SER A 1052 9.35 8.59 -6.43
CA SER A 1052 10.26 7.95 -5.43
C SER A 1052 11.60 8.67 -5.19
N SER A 1053 11.94 8.95 -3.93
CA SER A 1053 13.21 9.56 -3.52
C SER A 1053 14.31 8.54 -3.20
N GLY A 1054 15.50 8.66 -3.80
CA GLY A 1054 16.66 7.79 -3.51
C GLY A 1054 18.00 8.52 -3.49
N SER A 1055 18.40 9.03 -2.32
CA SER A 1055 19.77 9.53 -2.05
C SER A 1055 20.67 8.38 -1.56
N PHE A 1056 21.98 8.44 -1.78
CA PHE A 1056 22.94 7.45 -1.23
C PHE A 1056 22.86 7.37 0.31
N ALA A 1057 22.45 8.46 0.97
CA ALA A 1057 22.24 8.51 2.42
C ALA A 1057 21.00 7.73 2.91
N SER A 1058 20.15 7.25 2.00
CA SER A 1058 18.94 6.47 2.32
C SER A 1058 19.02 5.00 1.88
N MET A 1059 20.20 4.51 1.47
CA MET A 1059 20.39 3.08 1.16
C MET A 1059 20.22 2.24 2.42
N SER A 1060 19.50 1.12 2.30
CA SER A 1060 19.31 0.18 3.40
C SER A 1060 20.63 -0.54 3.73
N LYS A 1061 20.70 -1.20 4.89
CA LYS A 1061 21.87 -2.03 5.24
C LYS A 1061 22.06 -3.16 4.22
N GLU A 1062 20.96 -3.66 3.67
CA GLU A 1062 20.89 -4.69 2.63
C GLU A 1062 21.46 -4.18 1.30
N ASP A 1063 21.08 -2.98 0.86
CA ASP A 1063 21.62 -2.38 -0.36
C ASP A 1063 23.14 -2.15 -0.25
N LEU A 1064 23.59 -1.69 0.92
CA LEU A 1064 25.01 -1.53 1.20
C LEU A 1064 25.74 -2.87 1.17
N LYS A 1065 25.18 -3.96 1.73
CA LYS A 1065 25.77 -5.30 1.64
C LYS A 1065 25.84 -5.78 0.19
N ALA A 1066 24.77 -5.61 -0.58
CA ALA A 1066 24.70 -6.02 -1.98
C ALA A 1066 25.79 -5.35 -2.84
N LEU A 1067 26.23 -4.12 -2.51
CA LEU A 1067 27.37 -3.48 -3.18
C LEU A 1067 28.69 -4.23 -3.01
N PHE A 1068 28.89 -4.95 -1.91
CA PHE A 1068 30.14 -5.64 -1.58
C PHE A 1068 30.06 -7.18 -1.58
N GLU A 1069 28.88 -7.74 -1.86
CA GLU A 1069 28.70 -9.18 -2.10
C GLU A 1069 29.22 -9.59 -3.49
N TYR A 1070 29.82 -10.76 -3.59
CA TYR A 1070 30.28 -11.36 -4.85
C TYR A 1070 29.55 -12.67 -5.08
#